data_AF-A0A9P9HBT6-F1
#
_entry.id   AF-A0A9P9HBT6-F1
#
_cell.length_a   1.000
_cell.length_b   1.000
_cell.length_c   1.000
_cell.angle_alpha   90.00
_cell.angle_beta   90.00
_cell.angle_gamma   90.00
#
_symmetry.space_group_name_H-M   'P 1'
#
loop_
_entity.id
_entity.type
_entity.pdbx_description
1 polymer ?
#
loop_
_entity_poly.entity_id
_entity_poly.type
_entity_poly.pdbx_seq_one_letter_code
_entity_poly.pdbx_strand_id
1 'polypeptide(L)'
;MRLFHALLTLLCVASALARHNTLLRRDGEDAAPAVNETDLDPKRFIIEFEDGTNSKATADRLADRPDVKLIKVFNSDVFKGACVETPKDNLDTLQEEESVIKAWQVKKVTLAPMKPLQTFGKEAAGINTSVHHMTGVDKLHTDGVLGKGAVVAVVDTGVAYNHPALGGGFGSGFKIEGGYDFVGDGEWPEDEEKQPDEDPMDNLGHGTHVSGIIAGKSDLITGVAPDATLRVYKVFGKMDATTEDVLIDAFLKAYDDGADVITASIGSLGGWSENAWAVVASRIVDQGVVVTISAGNDGQAGPFAASTGSSGAHVLAISSIDGDVIATTSFNATFNNDGDAETVSVPYIPAAEWYPSDVDGWPVVPVGLDTAVADEACSPLPEDTHNFTGSVVLVRRGGCNFSQKQQNLATFGATHILIYTNDMPIVAPSAVSQDGSIAMITREAGAAIIKTIKAGGNVTADFTTPPMKTLTGVVNEETGGAPSYFTSLGATNDLFIKPDVAAPGGHILSSYLNDEYAVFSGTSMACPYVAGIAALYISKHGGRSAHGPDFAKDLAMRIISSGEVVKWHDGTSDSPDYGFMASVAQVGTGIVNASKVLDYSTSLSFVKFALNDTRHFNEEHTVEITNGGDKATTYDFSVENYGGFDSMNTDPETWGTPRMAWGEEVLAAPQKMNPQIALPDAKLTIQPGETKSAKISFKAPTGLDGSKLPLYSGKIVITGSNGESLGVPYMGLASDLKKDVGDIFEYPIGFPTMTSTRQEIPIAEKSNFTFDLDPEAQDFPAVYSRIGFGTRELRWDIFNDSWTEDNWEYPPVIGEAGYVGSATSWAKLSGKQYFNASSDDANDLIALPLRDLSRDIVGRLGTELWWLGRLANGTQIAEGRYKMRFAALKPFADPQASEGWDVFNTPAFDVLPLED
;
A
#
# COMPACT_ATOMS: atom_id res chain seq x y z
N MET A 1 -61.89 15.91 15.68
CA MET A 1 -60.67 16.73 15.72
C MET A 1 -59.57 15.96 16.48
N ARG A 2 -59.03 14.92 15.84
CA ARG A 2 -57.92 14.04 16.23
C ARG A 2 -57.82 12.97 15.14
N LEU A 3 -57.36 13.38 13.96
CA LEU A 3 -57.02 12.49 12.83
C LEU A 3 -56.28 13.22 11.68
N PHE A 4 -55.73 14.42 11.94
CA PHE A 4 -55.12 15.28 10.92
C PHE A 4 -53.69 15.71 11.26
N HIS A 5 -53.01 15.03 12.18
CA HIS A 5 -51.60 15.31 12.54
C HIS A 5 -50.67 14.08 12.41
N ALA A 6 -51.17 12.97 11.86
CA ALA A 6 -50.36 11.77 11.63
C ALA A 6 -50.00 11.55 10.15
N LEU A 7 -50.47 12.42 9.23
CA LEU A 7 -50.22 12.27 7.78
C LEU A 7 -49.23 13.29 7.19
N LEU A 8 -48.73 14.26 7.98
CA LEU A 8 -47.74 15.23 7.48
C LEU A 8 -46.28 14.88 7.83
N THR A 9 -46.06 13.86 8.67
CA THR A 9 -44.71 13.42 9.07
C THR A 9 -44.14 12.30 8.19
N LEU A 10 -44.94 11.70 7.29
CA LEU A 10 -44.48 10.66 6.36
C LEU A 10 -44.07 11.17 4.96
N LEU A 11 -44.28 12.44 4.65
CA LEU A 11 -43.95 13.01 3.32
C LEU A 11 -42.74 13.95 3.29
N CYS A 12 -42.12 14.25 4.45
CA CYS A 12 -40.87 15.01 4.50
C CYS A 12 -39.62 14.14 4.75
N VAL A 13 -39.76 12.82 4.84
CA VAL A 13 -38.62 11.88 4.97
C VAL A 13 -38.20 11.30 3.62
N ALA A 14 -39.06 11.37 2.59
CA ALA A 14 -38.74 10.84 1.25
C ALA A 14 -38.05 11.85 0.31
N SER A 15 -37.96 13.13 0.67
CA SER A 15 -37.40 14.19 -0.19
C SER A 15 -36.04 14.74 0.25
N ALA A 16 -35.50 14.25 1.38
CA ALA A 16 -34.12 14.53 1.81
C ALA A 16 -33.11 13.46 1.35
N LEU A 17 -33.58 12.34 0.78
CA LEU A 17 -32.76 11.21 0.32
C LEU A 17 -32.29 11.30 -1.15
N ALA A 18 -32.56 12.42 -1.86
CA ALA A 18 -32.35 12.48 -3.31
C ALA A 18 -31.47 13.64 -3.81
N ARG A 19 -30.70 14.34 -2.95
CA ARG A 19 -29.91 15.51 -3.41
C ARG A 19 -28.46 15.63 -2.98
N HIS A 20 -27.88 14.69 -2.23
CA HIS A 20 -26.44 14.63 -2.00
C HIS A 20 -25.97 13.19 -2.20
N ASN A 21 -25.70 12.82 -3.44
CA ASN A 21 -24.92 11.64 -3.83
C ASN A 21 -24.46 11.85 -5.28
N THR A 22 -23.54 12.80 -5.45
CA THR A 22 -22.66 12.92 -6.62
C THR A 22 -21.34 13.50 -6.13
N LEU A 23 -20.73 12.79 -5.18
CA LEU A 23 -19.28 12.69 -5.03
C LEU A 23 -19.00 11.19 -5.20
N LEU A 24 -17.92 10.86 -5.89
CA LEU A 24 -17.68 9.59 -6.59
C LEU A 24 -17.57 8.38 -5.65
N ARG A 25 -18.69 7.93 -5.08
CA ARG A 25 -18.83 6.55 -4.61
C ARG A 25 -19.05 5.70 -5.85
N ARG A 26 -18.02 4.99 -6.29
CA ARG A 26 -18.15 3.94 -7.30
C ARG A 26 -18.89 2.78 -6.64
N ASP A 27 -20.21 2.90 -6.54
CA ASP A 27 -21.11 1.77 -6.29
C ASP A 27 -21.09 0.91 -7.57
N GLY A 28 -20.08 0.06 -7.68
CA GLY A 28 -19.91 -0.87 -8.77
C GLY A 28 -19.06 -2.01 -8.29
N GLU A 29 -19.70 -3.03 -7.72
CA GLU A 29 -19.24 -4.42 -7.53
C GLU A 29 -17.76 -4.67 -7.17
N ASP A 30 -17.05 -3.70 -6.61
CA ASP A 30 -15.86 -3.94 -5.82
C ASP A 30 -16.37 -4.34 -4.43
N ALA A 31 -16.79 -5.62 -4.30
CA ALA A 31 -16.76 -6.23 -2.98
C ALA A 31 -15.40 -5.87 -2.38
N ALA A 32 -15.39 -5.27 -1.18
CA ALA A 32 -14.15 -5.16 -0.41
C ALA A 32 -13.44 -6.51 -0.55
N PRO A 33 -12.16 -6.53 -0.97
CA PRO A 33 -11.50 -7.79 -1.28
C PRO A 33 -11.77 -8.75 -0.14
N ALA A 34 -12.27 -9.93 -0.46
CA ALA A 34 -12.41 -11.01 0.51
C ALA A 34 -10.99 -11.37 0.95
N VAL A 35 -10.48 -10.68 1.97
CA VAL A 35 -9.20 -10.99 2.59
C VAL A 35 -9.43 -12.24 3.43
N ASN A 36 -8.80 -13.34 3.04
CA ASN A 36 -8.87 -14.61 3.75
C ASN A 36 -8.39 -14.43 5.21
N GLU A 37 -9.14 -14.99 6.15
CA GLU A 37 -9.07 -14.70 7.59
C GLU A 37 -7.81 -15.22 8.32
N THR A 38 -7.48 -14.52 9.40
CA THR A 38 -6.27 -14.57 10.25
C THR A 38 -4.96 -14.21 9.53
N ASP A 39 -4.49 -12.96 9.74
CA ASP A 39 -3.17 -12.46 9.31
C ASP A 39 -1.98 -13.17 10.01
N LEU A 40 -2.23 -14.19 10.83
CA LEU A 40 -1.25 -14.89 11.65
C LEU A 40 -1.11 -16.34 11.21
N ASP A 41 0.13 -16.83 11.17
CA ASP A 41 0.40 -18.26 11.05
C ASP A 41 0.33 -18.87 12.47
N PRO A 42 -0.63 -19.76 12.76
CA PRO A 42 -0.81 -20.29 14.11
C PRO A 42 0.46 -21.01 14.58
N LYS A 43 0.84 -20.80 15.85
CA LYS A 43 1.99 -21.45 16.52
C LYS A 43 3.37 -21.12 15.95
N ARG A 44 3.50 -20.32 14.90
CA ARG A 44 4.79 -20.07 14.25
C ARG A 44 5.41 -18.75 14.72
N PHE A 45 6.68 -18.83 15.12
CA PHE A 45 7.43 -17.72 15.70
C PHE A 45 8.79 -17.56 15.03
N ILE A 46 9.20 -16.31 14.81
CA ILE A 46 10.58 -15.94 14.48
C ILE A 46 11.26 -15.55 15.78
N ILE A 47 12.43 -16.11 16.04
CA ILE A 47 13.20 -15.90 17.25
C ILE A 47 14.59 -15.41 16.85
N GLU A 48 15.02 -14.30 17.43
CA GLU A 48 16.37 -13.77 17.29
C GLU A 48 17.25 -14.19 18.47
N PHE A 49 18.47 -14.60 18.16
CA PHE A 49 19.44 -15.04 19.16
C PHE A 49 20.46 -13.95 19.51
N GLU A 50 21.03 -14.01 20.70
CA GLU A 50 22.13 -13.17 21.14
C GLU A 50 23.34 -13.27 20.20
N ASP A 51 24.02 -12.14 19.99
CA ASP A 51 25.25 -12.08 19.23
C ASP A 51 26.34 -12.99 19.82
N GLY A 52 27.04 -13.70 18.92
CA GLY A 52 28.12 -14.63 19.29
C GLY A 52 27.64 -16.04 19.64
N THR A 53 26.33 -16.28 19.71
CA THR A 53 25.78 -17.63 19.86
C THR A 53 25.86 -18.43 18.56
N ASN A 54 25.89 -19.75 18.67
CA ASN A 54 25.82 -20.64 17.51
C ASN A 54 24.34 -20.89 17.18
N SER A 55 23.83 -20.25 16.12
CA SER A 55 22.40 -20.31 15.77
C SER A 55 21.88 -21.73 15.62
N LYS A 56 22.67 -22.63 15.02
CA LYS A 56 22.27 -24.03 14.82
C LYS A 56 22.16 -24.77 16.15
N ALA A 57 23.15 -24.63 17.03
CA ALA A 57 23.13 -25.27 18.35
C ALA A 57 22.00 -24.72 19.24
N THR A 58 21.76 -23.41 19.22
CA THR A 58 20.65 -22.80 19.97
C THR A 58 19.29 -23.27 19.45
N ALA A 59 19.11 -23.28 18.12
CA ALA A 59 17.90 -23.79 17.49
C ALA A 59 17.67 -25.28 17.75
N ASP A 60 18.72 -26.10 17.72
CA ASP A 60 18.64 -27.53 18.03
C ASP A 60 18.23 -27.76 19.49
N ARG A 61 18.74 -26.97 20.45
CA ARG A 61 18.28 -27.03 21.86
C ARG A 61 16.81 -26.69 22.02
N LEU A 62 16.31 -25.69 21.28
CA LEU A 62 14.88 -25.36 21.28
C LEU A 62 14.06 -26.50 20.69
N ALA A 63 14.54 -27.12 19.61
CA ALA A 63 13.89 -28.25 18.95
C ALA A 63 13.94 -29.57 19.75
N ASP A 64 14.87 -29.71 20.71
CA ASP A 64 14.91 -30.85 21.64
C ASP A 64 13.75 -30.81 22.65
N ARG A 65 13.07 -29.67 22.81
CA ARG A 65 11.88 -29.55 23.63
C ARG A 65 10.72 -30.32 22.98
N PRO A 66 9.91 -31.07 23.77
CA PRO A 66 8.71 -31.70 23.23
C PRO A 66 7.79 -30.67 22.58
N ASP A 67 7.19 -31.03 21.44
CA ASP A 67 6.20 -30.23 20.71
C ASP A 67 6.74 -28.95 20.03
N VAL A 68 8.06 -28.72 20.02
CA VAL A 68 8.69 -27.66 19.22
C VAL A 68 9.19 -28.25 17.90
N LYS A 69 8.74 -27.68 16.78
CA LYS A 69 9.19 -28.04 15.43
C LYS A 69 10.03 -26.91 14.85
N LEU A 70 11.29 -27.21 14.53
CA LEU A 70 12.18 -26.26 13.86
C LEU A 70 11.83 -26.17 12.37
N ILE A 71 11.49 -24.96 11.92
CA ILE A 71 11.12 -24.67 10.52
C ILE A 71 12.34 -24.18 9.74
N LYS A 72 13.07 -23.21 10.30
CA LYS A 72 14.23 -22.61 9.65
C LYS A 72 15.27 -22.18 10.68
N VAL A 73 16.54 -22.27 10.32
CA VAL A 73 17.63 -21.59 11.03
C VAL A 73 18.12 -20.46 10.14
N PHE A 74 18.11 -19.24 10.68
CA PHE A 74 18.71 -18.07 10.06
C PHE A 74 20.15 -17.93 10.55
N ASN A 75 21.09 -17.97 9.63
CA ASN A 75 22.51 -17.89 9.94
C ASN A 75 23.22 -16.96 8.95
N SER A 76 22.88 -15.68 9.04
CA SER A 76 23.54 -14.58 8.35
C SER A 76 24.27 -13.70 9.36
N ASP A 77 25.22 -12.88 8.90
CA ASP A 77 25.83 -11.82 9.70
C ASP A 77 24.87 -10.64 9.97
N VAL A 78 23.78 -10.54 9.21
CA VAL A 78 22.70 -9.56 9.40
C VAL A 78 21.65 -10.02 10.43
N PHE A 79 21.35 -11.32 10.43
CA PHE A 79 20.32 -11.90 11.29
C PHE A 79 20.64 -13.35 11.69
N LYS A 80 20.60 -13.60 12.99
CA LYS A 80 20.84 -14.91 13.59
C LYS A 80 19.63 -15.31 14.42
N GLY A 81 19.04 -16.44 14.08
CA GLY A 81 17.76 -16.81 14.67
C GLY A 81 17.25 -18.14 14.18
N ALA A 82 15.99 -18.42 14.52
CA ALA A 82 15.24 -19.54 13.99
C ALA A 82 13.78 -19.18 13.80
N CYS A 83 13.12 -19.90 12.90
CA CYS A 83 11.68 -19.99 12.86
C CYS A 83 11.25 -21.34 13.45
N VAL A 84 10.34 -21.31 14.42
CA VAL A 84 9.85 -22.50 15.13
C VAL A 84 8.33 -22.52 15.15
N GLU A 85 7.76 -23.71 15.16
CA GLU A 85 6.34 -23.98 15.44
C GLU A 85 6.21 -24.63 16.82
N THR A 86 5.33 -24.12 17.67
CA THR A 86 5.09 -24.69 19.01
C THR A 86 3.66 -24.43 19.51
N PRO A 87 2.93 -25.46 19.98
CA PRO A 87 1.61 -25.30 20.57
C PRO A 87 1.65 -24.98 22.08
N LYS A 88 2.84 -24.89 22.68
CA LYS A 88 3.02 -24.73 24.14
C LYS A 88 3.81 -23.48 24.54
N ASP A 89 4.22 -22.68 23.57
CA ASP A 89 4.88 -21.40 23.83
C ASP A 89 4.11 -20.25 23.19
N ASN A 90 4.36 -19.07 23.72
CA ASN A 90 3.90 -17.78 23.23
C ASN A 90 5.09 -16.80 23.21
N LEU A 91 4.83 -15.54 22.83
CA LEU A 91 5.88 -14.52 22.78
C LEU A 91 6.58 -14.31 24.13
N ASP A 92 5.85 -14.32 25.25
CA ASP A 92 6.43 -14.09 26.57
C ASP A 92 7.39 -15.22 26.98
N THR A 93 6.95 -16.48 26.84
CA THR A 93 7.77 -17.66 27.18
C THR A 93 9.00 -17.82 26.27
N LEU A 94 8.85 -17.58 24.96
CA LEU A 94 9.99 -17.61 24.03
C LEU A 94 10.98 -16.49 24.30
N GLN A 95 10.51 -15.32 24.74
CA GLN A 95 11.36 -14.17 25.06
C GLN A 95 12.21 -14.39 26.33
N GLU A 96 11.79 -15.28 27.23
CA GLU A 96 12.51 -15.67 28.44
C GLU A 96 13.58 -16.76 28.21
N GLU A 97 13.58 -17.40 27.04
CA GLU A 97 14.54 -18.46 26.72
C GLU A 97 15.99 -17.95 26.71
N GLU A 98 16.90 -18.76 27.27
CA GLU A 98 18.31 -18.40 27.31
C GLU A 98 18.85 -18.19 25.88
N SER A 99 19.58 -17.09 25.67
CA SER A 99 20.11 -16.67 24.35
C SER A 99 19.07 -16.11 23.37
N VAL A 100 17.80 -15.96 23.73
CA VAL A 100 16.79 -15.27 22.90
C VAL A 100 16.73 -13.80 23.28
N ILE A 101 16.90 -12.91 22.30
CA ILE A 101 16.80 -11.45 22.52
C ILE A 101 15.49 -10.87 22.03
N LYS A 102 14.82 -11.50 21.06
CA LYS A 102 13.51 -11.06 20.59
C LYS A 102 12.73 -12.22 19.97
N ALA A 103 11.43 -12.24 20.20
CA ALA A 103 10.50 -13.15 19.54
C ALA A 103 9.37 -12.37 18.86
N TRP A 104 8.97 -12.83 17.68
CA TRP A 104 7.83 -12.32 16.91
C TRP A 104 6.94 -13.47 16.47
N GLN A 105 5.64 -13.20 16.39
CA GLN A 105 4.72 -14.12 15.74
C GLN A 105 4.81 -13.91 14.24
N VAL A 106 4.86 -15.00 13.47
CA VAL A 106 4.88 -14.92 12.01
C VAL A 106 3.55 -14.37 11.50
N LYS A 107 3.63 -13.32 10.69
CA LYS A 107 2.48 -12.76 9.98
C LYS A 107 2.44 -13.24 8.53
N LYS A 108 1.22 -13.44 8.04
CA LYS A 108 0.94 -13.58 6.60
C LYS A 108 0.99 -12.20 5.96
N VAL A 109 1.55 -12.15 4.76
CA VAL A 109 1.61 -10.93 3.94
C VAL A 109 0.97 -11.26 2.60
N THR A 110 -0.07 -10.51 2.24
CA THR A 110 -0.77 -10.67 0.97
C THR A 110 -0.26 -9.67 -0.06
N LEU A 111 -0.28 -10.08 -1.31
CA LEU A 111 -0.03 -9.22 -2.45
C LEU A 111 -1.32 -8.46 -2.78
N ALA A 112 -1.21 -7.20 -3.18
CA ALA A 112 -2.36 -6.44 -3.63
C ALA A 112 -2.98 -7.08 -4.89
N PRO A 113 -4.31 -6.97 -5.11
CA PRO A 113 -4.98 -7.58 -6.26
C PRO A 113 -4.32 -7.27 -7.61
N MET A 114 -4.02 -8.30 -8.39
CA MET A 114 -3.16 -8.24 -9.59
C MET A 114 -3.94 -8.13 -10.92
N LYS A 115 -4.94 -7.26 -11.01
CA LYS A 115 -5.74 -7.17 -12.25
C LYS A 115 -5.13 -6.16 -13.24
N PRO A 116 -4.79 -6.57 -14.49
CA PRO A 116 -4.34 -5.63 -15.50
C PRO A 116 -5.44 -4.67 -15.88
N LEU A 117 -5.08 -3.38 -15.98
CA LEU A 117 -5.96 -2.37 -16.57
C LEU A 117 -6.10 -2.62 -18.07
N GLN A 118 -5.01 -3.08 -18.71
CA GLN A 118 -4.98 -3.43 -20.12
C GLN A 118 -3.79 -4.37 -20.40
N THR A 119 -3.91 -5.25 -21.40
CA THR A 119 -2.84 -6.11 -21.90
C THR A 119 -2.57 -5.88 -23.39
N PHE A 120 -1.33 -6.15 -23.81
CA PHE A 120 -0.83 -6.00 -25.17
C PHE A 120 0.04 -7.20 -25.55
N GLY A 121 -0.10 -7.68 -26.78
CA GLY A 121 0.64 -8.84 -27.27
C GLY A 121 2.06 -8.49 -27.72
N LYS A 122 2.89 -9.52 -27.91
CA LYS A 122 4.28 -9.41 -28.38
C LYS A 122 4.48 -8.70 -29.73
N GLU A 123 3.43 -8.68 -30.57
CA GLU A 123 3.45 -8.04 -31.89
C GLU A 123 3.00 -6.58 -31.84
N ALA A 124 2.71 -6.04 -30.64
CA ALA A 124 2.36 -4.64 -30.51
C ALA A 124 3.49 -3.74 -31.06
N ALA A 125 3.09 -2.65 -31.67
CA ALA A 125 3.96 -1.55 -32.03
C ALA A 125 3.41 -0.29 -31.36
N GLY A 126 4.28 0.51 -30.73
CA GLY A 126 3.81 1.70 -30.05
C GLY A 126 4.84 2.81 -29.97
N ILE A 127 4.32 4.01 -29.73
CA ILE A 127 5.08 5.24 -29.55
C ILE A 127 4.56 5.97 -28.32
N ASN A 128 5.45 6.74 -27.68
CA ASN A 128 5.10 7.74 -26.68
C ASN A 128 4.41 7.22 -25.41
N THR A 129 4.83 6.06 -24.88
CA THR A 129 4.27 5.42 -23.66
C THR A 129 5.14 5.58 -22.42
N SER A 130 6.34 6.15 -22.54
CA SER A 130 7.29 6.27 -21.43
C SER A 130 6.91 7.41 -20.48
N VAL A 131 7.16 7.19 -19.18
CA VAL A 131 7.00 8.17 -18.09
C VAL A 131 8.34 8.73 -17.59
N HIS A 132 9.46 8.39 -18.25
CA HIS A 132 10.80 8.69 -17.75
C HIS A 132 11.12 10.19 -17.64
N HIS A 133 10.49 11.03 -18.46
CA HIS A 133 10.64 12.49 -18.43
C HIS A 133 10.15 13.11 -17.11
N MET A 134 9.21 12.46 -16.41
CA MET A 134 8.71 12.93 -15.11
C MET A 134 9.81 12.97 -14.03
N THR A 135 10.86 12.15 -14.19
CA THR A 135 11.90 11.94 -13.18
C THR A 135 13.32 12.26 -13.69
N GLY A 136 13.47 12.59 -14.97
CA GLY A 136 14.76 12.85 -15.60
C GLY A 136 15.56 11.60 -15.98
N VAL A 137 14.95 10.41 -15.93
CA VAL A 137 15.59 9.14 -16.35
C VAL A 137 15.91 9.14 -17.85
N ASP A 138 15.04 9.76 -18.66
CA ASP A 138 15.22 9.94 -20.10
C ASP A 138 16.51 10.70 -20.47
N LYS A 139 16.87 11.70 -19.67
CA LYS A 139 18.12 12.45 -19.81
C LYS A 139 19.32 11.57 -19.52
N LEU A 140 19.26 10.76 -18.46
CA LEU A 140 20.33 9.84 -18.09
C LEU A 140 20.53 8.75 -19.15
N HIS A 141 19.45 8.23 -19.73
CA HIS A 141 19.52 7.30 -20.86
C HIS A 141 20.19 7.93 -22.08
N THR A 142 19.86 9.19 -22.38
CA THR A 142 20.49 9.95 -23.46
C THR A 142 22.01 10.11 -23.24
N ASP A 143 22.44 10.25 -21.99
CA ASP A 143 23.85 10.33 -21.58
C ASP A 143 24.54 8.95 -21.51
N GLY A 144 23.82 7.86 -21.82
CA GLY A 144 24.36 6.49 -21.81
C GLY A 144 24.47 5.85 -20.42
N VAL A 145 23.85 6.43 -19.40
CA VAL A 145 23.76 5.84 -18.05
C VAL A 145 22.55 4.91 -18.02
N LEU A 146 22.82 3.61 -18.14
CA LEU A 146 21.80 2.57 -18.35
C LEU A 146 21.77 1.49 -17.26
N GLY A 147 22.54 1.62 -16.18
CA GLY A 147 22.52 0.66 -15.06
C GLY A 147 23.55 -0.47 -15.14
N LYS A 148 24.46 -0.41 -16.12
CA LYS A 148 25.49 -1.44 -16.33
C LYS A 148 26.33 -1.69 -15.08
N GLY A 149 26.45 -2.96 -14.69
CA GLY A 149 27.28 -3.41 -13.56
C GLY A 149 26.59 -3.36 -12.20
N ALA A 150 25.36 -2.83 -12.11
CA ALA A 150 24.54 -2.96 -10.92
C ALA A 150 23.80 -4.31 -10.91
N VAL A 151 23.70 -4.92 -9.73
CA VAL A 151 22.89 -6.13 -9.49
C VAL A 151 21.68 -5.79 -8.63
N VAL A 152 20.48 -5.97 -9.19
CA VAL A 152 19.21 -5.73 -8.50
C VAL A 152 18.52 -7.06 -8.20
N ALA A 153 18.28 -7.34 -6.92
CA ALA A 153 17.48 -8.46 -6.46
C ALA A 153 16.00 -8.06 -6.40
N VAL A 154 15.13 -8.85 -7.03
CA VAL A 154 13.68 -8.69 -7.04
C VAL A 154 13.09 -9.81 -6.19
N VAL A 155 12.42 -9.46 -5.08
CA VAL A 155 11.70 -10.41 -4.22
C VAL A 155 10.21 -10.26 -4.52
N ASP A 156 9.62 -11.22 -5.24
CA ASP A 156 8.28 -11.08 -5.84
C ASP A 156 7.66 -12.46 -6.22
N THR A 157 6.69 -12.51 -7.14
CA THR A 157 6.00 -13.73 -7.62
C THR A 157 6.82 -14.61 -8.57
N GLY A 158 8.07 -14.23 -8.84
CA GLY A 158 8.94 -14.85 -9.84
C GLY A 158 9.20 -13.95 -11.05
N VAL A 159 9.78 -14.50 -12.10
CA VAL A 159 9.97 -13.82 -13.39
C VAL A 159 9.79 -14.77 -14.57
N ALA A 160 9.05 -14.34 -15.60
CA ALA A 160 9.08 -14.95 -16.91
C ALA A 160 10.41 -14.59 -17.61
N TYR A 161 11.52 -15.20 -17.18
CA TYR A 161 12.87 -14.88 -17.67
C TYR A 161 13.07 -15.18 -19.16
N ASN A 162 12.22 -16.01 -19.75
CA ASN A 162 12.17 -16.28 -21.19
C ASN A 162 11.59 -15.11 -22.01
N HIS A 163 10.97 -14.12 -21.36
CA HIS A 163 10.41 -12.95 -22.01
C HIS A 163 11.52 -12.17 -22.77
N PRO A 164 11.34 -11.82 -24.05
CA PRO A 164 12.36 -11.15 -24.86
C PRO A 164 12.88 -9.85 -24.24
N ALA A 165 11.98 -9.02 -23.69
CA ALA A 165 12.36 -7.78 -23.01
C ALA A 165 13.22 -8.01 -21.75
N LEU A 166 13.19 -9.21 -21.18
CA LEU A 166 13.94 -9.60 -19.98
C LEU A 166 15.16 -10.46 -20.31
N GLY A 167 15.62 -10.42 -21.57
CA GLY A 167 16.87 -11.08 -22.01
C GLY A 167 16.68 -12.50 -22.55
N GLY A 168 15.49 -13.07 -22.48
CA GLY A 168 15.16 -14.32 -23.18
C GLY A 168 15.82 -15.58 -22.61
N GLY A 169 16.16 -15.60 -21.33
CA GLY A 169 16.71 -16.77 -20.65
C GLY A 169 17.14 -16.50 -19.21
N PHE A 170 17.60 -17.56 -18.55
CA PHE A 170 17.98 -17.58 -17.13
C PHE A 170 19.40 -18.11 -16.95
N GLY A 171 20.13 -17.52 -16.00
CA GLY A 171 21.47 -17.95 -15.62
C GLY A 171 22.59 -17.10 -16.24
N SER A 172 23.82 -17.59 -16.09
CA SER A 172 25.02 -16.84 -16.49
C SER A 172 24.97 -16.38 -17.96
N GLY A 173 25.14 -15.08 -18.18
CA GLY A 173 25.11 -14.45 -19.50
C GLY A 173 23.75 -13.91 -19.93
N PHE A 174 22.69 -14.20 -19.18
CA PHE A 174 21.37 -13.57 -19.36
C PHE A 174 21.20 -12.37 -18.43
N LYS A 175 20.15 -11.57 -18.69
CA LYS A 175 19.78 -10.44 -17.84
C LYS A 175 19.27 -10.90 -16.48
N ILE A 176 18.48 -11.98 -16.45
CA ILE A 176 18.13 -12.67 -15.22
C ILE A 176 19.26 -13.67 -14.95
N GLU A 177 20.26 -13.26 -14.19
CA GLU A 177 21.50 -14.06 -14.04
C GLU A 177 21.38 -15.18 -13.01
N GLY A 178 20.39 -15.11 -12.13
CA GLY A 178 20.18 -16.05 -11.03
C GLY A 178 18.90 -15.73 -10.26
N GLY A 179 18.64 -16.50 -9.22
CA GLY A 179 17.39 -16.44 -8.47
C GLY A 179 17.13 -17.72 -7.71
N TYR A 180 16.00 -17.79 -7.02
CA TYR A 180 15.57 -18.99 -6.28
C TYR A 180 14.07 -18.95 -6.01
N ASP A 181 13.42 -20.11 -6.01
CA ASP A 181 12.01 -20.26 -5.62
C ASP A 181 11.91 -20.81 -4.20
N PHE A 182 11.35 -20.02 -3.28
CA PHE A 182 11.19 -20.41 -1.88
C PHE A 182 9.92 -21.21 -1.59
N VAL A 183 8.98 -21.29 -2.54
CA VAL A 183 7.62 -21.76 -2.28
C VAL A 183 7.11 -22.78 -3.29
N GLY A 184 7.60 -22.75 -4.53
CA GLY A 184 7.19 -23.62 -5.62
C GLY A 184 5.91 -23.14 -6.32
N ASP A 185 5.35 -23.99 -7.19
CA ASP A 185 4.18 -23.69 -8.03
C ASP A 185 2.83 -24.13 -7.44
N GLY A 186 2.84 -24.49 -6.16
CA GLY A 186 1.69 -25.03 -5.44
C GLY A 186 0.71 -23.99 -4.89
N GLU A 187 -0.21 -24.46 -4.05
CA GLU A 187 -1.24 -23.64 -3.37
C GLU A 187 -0.83 -23.22 -1.94
N TRP A 188 0.46 -23.29 -1.60
CA TRP A 188 0.99 -22.73 -0.34
C TRP A 188 0.73 -21.20 -0.28
N PRO A 189 0.39 -20.60 0.89
CA PRO A 189 0.34 -21.18 2.25
C PRO A 189 -0.99 -21.84 2.65
N GLU A 190 -1.93 -22.03 1.72
CA GLU A 190 -3.27 -22.52 2.07
C GLU A 190 -3.32 -24.05 2.15
N ASP A 191 -3.22 -24.75 1.01
CA ASP A 191 -3.60 -26.16 0.91
C ASP A 191 -2.43 -27.12 0.62
N GLU A 192 -1.20 -26.60 0.42
CA GLU A 192 -0.03 -27.40 0.08
C GLU A 192 1.24 -26.99 0.85
N GLU A 193 2.21 -27.91 0.99
CA GLU A 193 3.54 -27.61 1.52
C GLU A 193 4.43 -26.93 0.46
N LYS A 194 5.36 -26.07 0.91
CA LYS A 194 6.36 -25.43 0.04
C LYS A 194 7.14 -26.49 -0.75
N GLN A 195 7.41 -26.23 -2.02
CA GLN A 195 8.30 -27.02 -2.88
C GLN A 195 9.44 -26.13 -3.43
N PRO A 196 10.42 -25.73 -2.59
CA PRO A 196 11.47 -24.81 -3.02
C PRO A 196 12.39 -25.44 -4.08
N ASP A 197 12.79 -24.67 -5.07
CA ASP A 197 13.74 -25.07 -6.11
C ASP A 197 14.51 -23.88 -6.71
N GLU A 198 15.30 -24.13 -7.75
CA GLU A 198 16.17 -23.13 -8.39
C GLU A 198 15.49 -22.38 -9.55
N ASP A 199 14.21 -22.62 -9.85
CA ASP A 199 13.48 -22.07 -11.00
C ASP A 199 12.46 -20.99 -10.57
N PRO A 200 12.82 -19.70 -10.59
CA PRO A 200 11.94 -18.62 -10.14
C PRO A 200 10.88 -18.24 -11.21
N MET A 201 10.35 -19.19 -11.97
CA MET A 201 9.36 -18.93 -13.01
C MET A 201 8.09 -18.29 -12.42
N ASP A 202 7.62 -17.21 -13.06
CA ASP A 202 6.43 -16.47 -12.64
C ASP A 202 5.16 -17.10 -13.19
N ASN A 203 4.20 -17.33 -12.31
CA ASN A 203 2.88 -17.85 -12.65
C ASN A 203 1.75 -16.83 -12.43
N LEU A 204 2.08 -15.66 -11.86
CA LEU A 204 1.12 -14.61 -11.50
C LEU A 204 1.30 -13.35 -12.37
N GLY A 205 2.53 -13.07 -12.81
CA GLY A 205 2.87 -12.00 -13.74
C GLY A 205 3.31 -10.69 -13.08
N HIS A 206 3.10 -10.53 -11.77
CA HIS A 206 3.46 -9.33 -11.04
C HIS A 206 4.99 -9.11 -11.00
N GLY A 207 5.76 -10.14 -10.63
CA GLY A 207 7.22 -10.06 -10.59
C GLY A 207 7.85 -9.89 -11.97
N THR A 208 7.23 -10.41 -13.02
CA THR A 208 7.59 -10.13 -14.43
C THR A 208 7.39 -8.66 -14.80
N HIS A 209 6.30 -8.05 -14.33
CA HIS A 209 6.01 -6.63 -14.54
C HIS A 209 7.00 -5.72 -13.80
N VAL A 210 7.23 -6.02 -12.52
CA VAL A 210 8.23 -5.36 -11.67
C VAL A 210 9.63 -5.42 -12.30
N SER A 211 10.06 -6.59 -12.76
CA SER A 211 11.36 -6.79 -13.42
C SER A 211 11.50 -5.95 -14.69
N GLY A 212 10.43 -5.80 -15.47
CA GLY A 212 10.40 -4.98 -16.69
C GLY A 212 10.56 -3.47 -16.40
N ILE A 213 9.99 -2.97 -15.30
CA ILE A 213 10.13 -1.57 -14.89
C ILE A 213 11.60 -1.26 -14.57
N ILE A 214 12.30 -2.20 -13.93
CA ILE A 214 13.71 -2.04 -13.58
C ILE A 214 14.57 -2.11 -14.83
N ALA A 215 14.51 -3.21 -15.58
CA ALA A 215 15.54 -3.51 -16.58
C ALA A 215 15.00 -4.07 -17.91
N GLY A 216 13.69 -3.97 -18.17
CA GLY A 216 13.10 -4.38 -19.44
C GLY A 216 13.67 -3.60 -20.63
N LYS A 217 13.86 -4.27 -21.77
CA LYS A 217 14.37 -3.61 -22.99
C LYS A 217 13.78 -4.25 -24.24
N SER A 218 12.87 -3.54 -24.90
CA SER A 218 12.26 -3.92 -26.18
C SER A 218 11.93 -2.65 -26.99
N ASP A 219 11.28 -2.83 -28.14
CA ASP A 219 10.74 -1.71 -28.92
C ASP A 219 9.54 -1.03 -28.22
N LEU A 220 8.94 -1.66 -27.20
CA LEU A 220 7.73 -1.17 -26.52
C LEU A 220 8.01 -0.55 -25.14
N ILE A 221 8.99 -1.11 -24.43
CA ILE A 221 9.36 -0.64 -23.10
C ILE A 221 10.88 -0.51 -22.99
N THR A 222 11.31 0.50 -22.25
CA THR A 222 12.66 0.59 -21.71
C THR A 222 12.49 0.81 -20.21
N GLY A 223 13.08 -0.07 -19.40
CA GLY A 223 13.08 0.06 -17.95
C GLY A 223 14.02 1.19 -17.50
N VAL A 224 13.98 1.52 -16.22
CA VAL A 224 14.79 2.62 -15.66
C VAL A 224 16.29 2.36 -15.80
N ALA A 225 16.74 1.12 -15.62
CA ALA A 225 18.12 0.66 -15.70
C ALA A 225 18.24 -0.54 -16.66
N PRO A 226 18.08 -0.33 -17.98
CA PRO A 226 17.90 -1.43 -18.95
C PRO A 226 19.15 -2.29 -19.18
N ASP A 227 20.32 -1.88 -18.69
CA ASP A 227 21.57 -2.66 -18.74
C ASP A 227 21.97 -3.20 -17.35
N ALA A 228 21.14 -3.03 -16.32
CA ALA A 228 21.32 -3.70 -15.02
C ALA A 228 21.06 -5.21 -15.13
N THR A 229 21.67 -5.94 -14.20
CA THR A 229 21.48 -7.39 -14.06
C THR A 229 20.49 -7.65 -12.93
N LEU A 230 19.58 -8.61 -13.13
CA LEU A 230 18.58 -8.97 -12.15
C LEU A 230 18.86 -10.35 -11.54
N ARG A 231 18.52 -10.50 -10.27
CA ARG A 231 18.29 -11.81 -9.63
C ARG A 231 16.90 -11.84 -9.04
N VAL A 232 16.17 -12.94 -9.21
CA VAL A 232 14.75 -12.98 -8.82
C VAL A 232 14.49 -14.08 -7.80
N TYR A 233 13.90 -13.68 -6.67
CA TYR A 233 13.58 -14.57 -5.56
C TYR A 233 12.06 -14.66 -5.44
N LYS A 234 11.53 -15.82 -5.82
CA LYS A 234 10.09 -16.08 -5.83
C LYS A 234 9.62 -16.47 -4.43
N VAL A 235 8.63 -15.75 -3.93
CA VAL A 235 8.07 -15.92 -2.57
C VAL A 235 6.55 -16.16 -2.57
N PHE A 236 5.93 -16.23 -3.74
CA PHE A 236 4.52 -16.58 -3.93
C PHE A 236 4.37 -17.78 -4.86
N GLY A 237 3.47 -18.70 -4.49
CA GLY A 237 3.04 -19.80 -5.34
C GLY A 237 1.90 -19.36 -6.26
N LYS A 238 0.82 -20.15 -6.32
CA LYS A 238 -0.42 -19.75 -7.00
C LYS A 238 -1.30 -18.83 -6.18
N MET A 239 -1.09 -18.80 -4.87
CA MET A 239 -1.82 -17.92 -3.96
C MET A 239 -1.12 -16.56 -3.85
N ASP A 240 -1.91 -15.52 -3.63
CA ASP A 240 -1.45 -14.14 -3.44
C ASP A 240 -0.98 -13.88 -1.99
N ALA A 241 -0.51 -14.90 -1.28
CA ALA A 241 -0.07 -14.83 0.11
C ALA A 241 1.31 -15.45 0.32
N THR A 242 2.07 -14.87 1.25
CA THR A 242 3.35 -15.39 1.75
C THR A 242 3.49 -15.10 3.24
N THR A 243 4.64 -15.41 3.85
CA THR A 243 4.88 -15.20 5.28
C THR A 243 6.17 -14.42 5.53
N GLU A 244 6.24 -13.69 6.66
CA GLU A 244 7.41 -12.87 7.00
C GLU A 244 8.72 -13.68 7.10
N ASP A 245 8.68 -14.93 7.55
CA ASP A 245 9.87 -15.81 7.62
C ASP A 245 10.43 -16.13 6.22
N VAL A 246 9.57 -16.28 5.21
CA VAL A 246 9.98 -16.48 3.80
C VAL A 246 10.57 -15.20 3.23
N LEU A 247 9.95 -14.06 3.49
CA LEU A 247 10.46 -12.76 3.06
C LEU A 247 11.84 -12.48 3.66
N ILE A 248 12.04 -12.77 4.94
CA ILE A 248 13.34 -12.66 5.61
C ILE A 248 14.36 -13.60 4.94
N ASP A 249 14.02 -14.87 4.69
CA ASP A 249 14.93 -15.82 4.05
C ASP A 249 15.34 -15.37 2.64
N ALA A 250 14.39 -14.85 1.84
CA ALA A 250 14.66 -14.30 0.52
C ALA A 250 15.57 -13.05 0.56
N PHE A 251 15.35 -12.15 1.53
CA PHE A 251 16.19 -10.96 1.70
C PHE A 251 17.61 -11.32 2.12
N LEU A 252 17.77 -12.27 3.05
CA LEU A 252 19.09 -12.76 3.46
C LEU A 252 19.81 -13.45 2.31
N LYS A 253 19.12 -14.29 1.53
CA LYS A 253 19.71 -14.93 0.34
C LYS A 253 20.11 -13.89 -0.72
N ALA A 254 19.27 -12.89 -0.98
CA ALA A 254 19.59 -11.82 -1.92
C ALA A 254 20.82 -11.00 -1.49
N TYR A 255 20.96 -10.74 -0.19
CA TYR A 255 22.13 -10.12 0.40
C TYR A 255 23.39 -10.97 0.22
N ASP A 256 23.31 -12.27 0.57
CA ASP A 256 24.42 -13.23 0.50
C ASP A 256 24.89 -13.48 -0.93
N ASP A 257 23.96 -13.57 -1.88
CA ASP A 257 24.26 -13.73 -3.29
C ASP A 257 24.98 -12.49 -3.84
N GLY A 258 24.82 -11.33 -3.20
CA GLY A 258 25.63 -10.15 -3.44
C GLY A 258 24.93 -9.00 -4.15
N ALA A 259 23.62 -8.83 -3.92
CA ALA A 259 22.86 -7.72 -4.48
C ALA A 259 23.39 -6.35 -4.04
N ASP A 260 23.32 -5.36 -4.94
CA ASP A 260 23.54 -3.94 -4.59
C ASP A 260 22.24 -3.27 -4.15
N VAL A 261 21.11 -3.73 -4.72
CA VAL A 261 19.76 -3.26 -4.43
C VAL A 261 18.85 -4.47 -4.23
N ILE A 262 18.03 -4.48 -3.17
CA ILE A 262 16.92 -5.41 -3.00
C ILE A 262 15.62 -4.60 -3.11
N THR A 263 14.71 -5.06 -3.96
CA THR A 263 13.38 -4.45 -4.11
C THR A 263 12.30 -5.48 -3.86
N ALA A 264 11.28 -5.08 -3.10
CA ALA A 264 10.09 -5.88 -2.84
C ALA A 264 8.83 -5.04 -3.03
N SER A 265 8.00 -5.44 -3.98
CA SER A 265 6.70 -4.83 -4.23
C SER A 265 5.59 -5.56 -3.47
N ILE A 266 5.84 -5.75 -2.18
CA ILE A 266 5.07 -6.60 -1.27
C ILE A 266 4.85 -5.84 0.03
N GLY A 267 3.68 -5.99 0.64
CA GLY A 267 3.43 -5.51 1.98
C GLY A 267 1.94 -5.44 2.30
N SER A 268 1.65 -5.29 3.59
CA SER A 268 0.32 -5.16 4.15
C SER A 268 0.34 -4.09 5.25
N LEU A 269 -0.84 -3.62 5.65
CA LEU A 269 -1.00 -2.74 6.81
C LEU A 269 -0.30 -3.37 8.03
N GLY A 270 0.68 -2.66 8.57
CA GLY A 270 1.53 -3.23 9.62
C GLY A 270 2.75 -2.38 9.93
N GLY A 271 2.61 -1.06 9.78
CA GLY A 271 3.69 -0.07 9.82
C GLY A 271 4.29 0.17 11.20
N TRP A 272 4.74 -0.90 11.85
CA TRP A 272 5.59 -0.88 13.03
C TRP A 272 7.05 -1.03 12.59
N SER A 273 7.91 -0.17 13.11
CA SER A 273 9.33 -0.15 12.74
C SER A 273 10.12 -1.37 13.25
N GLU A 274 9.56 -2.10 14.21
CA GLU A 274 10.23 -3.22 14.89
C GLU A 274 9.68 -4.61 14.53
N ASN A 275 8.83 -4.72 13.50
CA ASN A 275 8.45 -6.04 13.01
C ASN A 275 9.69 -6.75 12.42
N ALA A 276 9.72 -8.08 12.47
CA ALA A 276 10.91 -8.87 12.16
C ALA A 276 11.49 -8.54 10.76
N TRP A 277 10.62 -8.40 9.75
CA TRP A 277 11.05 -8.10 8.38
C TRP A 277 11.64 -6.69 8.24
N ALA A 278 11.04 -5.67 8.86
CA ALA A 278 11.61 -4.31 8.86
C ALA A 278 12.97 -4.24 9.55
N VAL A 279 13.15 -4.97 10.66
CA VAL A 279 14.43 -5.03 11.38
C VAL A 279 15.51 -5.63 10.50
N VAL A 280 15.25 -6.78 9.86
CA VAL A 280 16.21 -7.42 8.95
C VAL A 280 16.52 -6.52 7.75
N ALA A 281 15.50 -5.94 7.12
CA ALA A 281 15.68 -5.03 6.00
C ALA A 281 16.54 -3.81 6.38
N SER A 282 16.34 -3.24 7.56
CA SER A 282 17.15 -2.13 8.07
C SER A 282 18.62 -2.51 8.24
N ARG A 283 18.89 -3.71 8.78
CA ARG A 283 20.26 -4.21 8.97
C ARG A 283 20.95 -4.55 7.64
N ILE A 284 20.20 -4.97 6.63
CA ILE A 284 20.74 -5.13 5.26
C ILE A 284 21.18 -3.77 4.70
N VAL A 285 20.42 -2.71 4.95
CA VAL A 285 20.84 -1.33 4.61
C VAL A 285 22.11 -0.94 5.36
N ASP A 286 22.27 -1.34 6.62
CA ASP A 286 23.51 -1.13 7.39
C ASP A 286 24.73 -1.84 6.77
N GLN A 287 24.53 -2.85 5.93
CA GLN A 287 25.60 -3.55 5.19
C GLN A 287 25.81 -2.98 3.77
N GLY A 288 25.26 -1.81 3.48
CA GLY A 288 25.48 -1.11 2.22
C GLY A 288 24.60 -1.60 1.06
N VAL A 289 23.55 -2.38 1.31
CA VAL A 289 22.60 -2.77 0.25
C VAL A 289 21.39 -1.86 0.28
N VAL A 290 21.05 -1.22 -0.85
CA VAL A 290 19.87 -0.36 -0.92
C VAL A 290 18.62 -1.24 -0.87
N VAL A 291 17.66 -0.90 -0.01
CA VAL A 291 16.39 -1.65 0.07
C VAL A 291 15.23 -0.72 -0.27
N THR A 292 14.42 -1.10 -1.26
CA THR A 292 13.14 -0.44 -1.57
C THR A 292 11.98 -1.38 -1.30
N ILE A 293 10.95 -0.89 -0.60
CA ILE A 293 9.70 -1.63 -0.36
C ILE A 293 8.53 -0.71 -0.68
N SER A 294 7.48 -1.24 -1.33
CA SER A 294 6.28 -0.46 -1.67
C SER A 294 5.58 0.09 -0.43
N ALA A 295 5.10 1.33 -0.48
CA ALA A 295 4.41 1.97 0.65
C ALA A 295 3.04 1.35 0.98
N GLY A 296 2.45 0.58 0.06
CA GLY A 296 1.13 -0.06 0.20
C GLY A 296 0.04 0.64 -0.60
N ASN A 297 -1.05 -0.07 -0.88
CA ASN A 297 -2.18 0.42 -1.71
C ASN A 297 -3.47 0.68 -0.89
N ASP A 298 -3.33 0.91 0.41
CA ASP A 298 -4.42 1.11 1.37
C ASP A 298 -4.77 2.59 1.59
N GLY A 299 -4.60 3.46 0.59
CA GLY A 299 -4.86 4.91 0.71
C GLY A 299 -6.27 5.23 1.22
N GLN A 300 -7.26 4.42 0.88
CA GLN A 300 -8.64 4.55 1.38
C GLN A 300 -8.75 4.35 2.89
N ALA A 301 -7.85 3.58 3.51
CA ALA A 301 -7.84 3.39 4.96
C ALA A 301 -7.63 4.72 5.70
N GLY A 302 -6.96 5.69 5.07
CA GLY A 302 -6.59 6.97 5.68
C GLY A 302 -5.25 6.89 6.41
N PRO A 303 -4.99 7.80 7.37
CA PRO A 303 -3.68 7.94 8.00
C PRO A 303 -3.25 6.73 8.83
N PHE A 304 -1.96 6.66 9.15
CA PHE A 304 -1.35 5.55 9.90
C PHE A 304 -1.48 4.19 9.22
N ALA A 305 -1.44 4.18 7.88
CA ALA A 305 -1.55 3.03 7.01
C ALA A 305 -0.20 2.61 6.42
N ALA A 306 0.92 2.93 7.09
CA ALA A 306 2.23 2.50 6.62
C ALA A 306 2.33 0.96 6.52
N SER A 307 3.02 0.49 5.48
CA SER A 307 3.19 -0.94 5.17
C SER A 307 4.30 -1.61 5.99
N THR A 308 4.09 -2.87 6.37
CA THR A 308 5.10 -3.75 6.99
C THR A 308 6.36 -3.87 6.14
N GLY A 309 7.52 -4.06 6.78
CA GLY A 309 8.84 -4.10 6.12
C GLY A 309 9.33 -2.71 5.69
N SER A 310 8.51 -1.96 4.93
CA SER A 310 8.82 -0.60 4.47
C SER A 310 9.00 0.40 5.61
N SER A 311 8.44 0.10 6.80
CA SER A 311 8.60 0.84 8.05
C SER A 311 10.03 0.83 8.61
N GLY A 312 10.93 0.00 8.07
CA GLY A 312 12.32 -0.10 8.50
C GLY A 312 13.11 1.21 8.42
N ALA A 313 14.12 1.32 9.27
CA ALA A 313 15.07 2.42 9.28
C ALA A 313 15.92 2.39 8.00
N HIS A 314 16.03 3.53 7.32
CA HIS A 314 16.76 3.70 6.05
C HIS A 314 16.30 2.83 4.86
N VAL A 315 15.37 1.89 5.06
CA VAL A 315 14.60 1.26 3.98
C VAL A 315 13.79 2.36 3.28
N LEU A 316 13.76 2.36 1.95
CA LEU A 316 13.01 3.34 1.17
C LEU A 316 11.58 2.85 0.92
N ALA A 317 10.61 3.48 1.58
CA ALA A 317 9.19 3.27 1.32
C ALA A 317 8.71 4.16 0.17
N ILE A 318 8.28 3.53 -0.93
CA ILE A 318 7.98 4.26 -2.17
C ILE A 318 6.48 4.41 -2.38
N SER A 319 6.02 5.66 -2.45
CA SER A 319 4.65 6.03 -2.79
C SER A 319 4.42 6.18 -4.29
N SER A 320 3.16 6.14 -4.71
CA SER A 320 2.77 6.15 -6.12
C SER A 320 2.29 7.53 -6.57
N ILE A 321 2.80 7.97 -7.71
CA ILE A 321 2.28 9.07 -8.53
C ILE A 321 1.68 8.47 -9.80
N ASP A 322 0.55 8.98 -10.26
CA ASP A 322 0.00 8.53 -11.53
C ASP A 322 0.86 9.04 -12.70
N GLY A 323 1.19 8.13 -13.62
CA GLY A 323 1.88 8.48 -14.86
C GLY A 323 1.12 9.54 -15.63
N ASP A 324 1.83 10.49 -16.21
CA ASP A 324 1.25 11.54 -17.06
C ASP A 324 0.95 11.06 -18.49
N VAL A 325 1.22 9.78 -18.75
CA VAL A 325 0.89 9.07 -19.98
C VAL A 325 0.15 7.78 -19.63
N ILE A 326 -1.02 7.57 -20.23
CA ILE A 326 -1.75 6.31 -20.22
C ILE A 326 -1.43 5.56 -21.51
N ALA A 327 -0.88 4.36 -21.38
CA ALA A 327 -0.74 3.45 -22.50
C ALA A 327 -2.11 2.84 -22.83
N THR A 328 -2.56 3.01 -24.07
CA THR A 328 -3.85 2.52 -24.53
C THR A 328 -3.81 2.05 -25.98
N THR A 329 -4.96 1.67 -26.52
CA THR A 329 -5.12 1.17 -27.89
C THR A 329 -5.59 2.28 -28.84
N SER A 330 -5.55 2.02 -30.14
CA SER A 330 -6.05 2.93 -31.18
C SER A 330 -6.91 2.20 -32.20
N PHE A 331 -7.66 2.98 -32.99
CA PHE A 331 -8.36 2.51 -34.18
C PHE A 331 -7.95 3.37 -35.39
N ASN A 332 -8.17 2.88 -36.60
CA ASN A 332 -7.88 3.64 -37.81
C ASN A 332 -9.07 4.50 -38.18
N ALA A 333 -8.88 5.82 -38.24
CA ALA A 333 -9.86 6.77 -38.76
C ALA A 333 -9.42 7.26 -40.13
N THR A 334 -10.27 7.10 -41.15
CA THR A 334 -10.01 7.61 -42.50
C THR A 334 -10.83 8.87 -42.74
N PHE A 335 -10.15 10.00 -42.89
CA PHE A 335 -10.71 11.31 -43.19
C PHE A 335 -10.72 11.52 -44.70
N ASN A 336 -11.91 11.66 -45.28
CA ASN A 336 -12.11 11.85 -46.71
C ASN A 336 -12.61 13.27 -47.00
N ASN A 337 -11.79 14.09 -47.67
CA ASN A 337 -12.16 15.43 -48.14
C ASN A 337 -12.14 15.45 -49.67
N ASP A 338 -13.31 15.36 -50.32
CA ASP A 338 -13.47 15.50 -51.78
C ASP A 338 -12.49 14.67 -52.65
N GLY A 339 -12.16 13.45 -52.20
CA GLY A 339 -11.31 12.51 -52.94
C GLY A 339 -9.87 12.40 -52.41
N ASP A 340 -9.46 13.29 -51.50
CA ASP A 340 -8.22 13.15 -50.74
C ASP A 340 -8.52 12.42 -49.42
N ALA A 341 -8.03 11.18 -49.32
CA ALA A 341 -8.21 10.31 -48.16
C ALA A 341 -6.92 10.23 -47.34
N GLU A 342 -7.02 10.51 -46.04
CA GLU A 342 -5.92 10.35 -45.09
C GLU A 342 -6.37 9.43 -43.94
N THR A 343 -5.63 8.36 -43.70
CA THR A 343 -5.88 7.44 -42.58
C THR A 343 -4.91 7.74 -41.45
N VAL A 344 -5.44 7.96 -40.25
CA VAL A 344 -4.67 8.21 -39.04
C VAL A 344 -5.10 7.26 -37.93
N SER A 345 -4.16 6.92 -37.05
CA SER A 345 -4.46 6.12 -35.86
C SER A 345 -4.95 7.04 -34.74
N VAL A 346 -6.16 6.77 -34.23
CA VAL A 346 -6.80 7.57 -33.18
C VAL A 346 -6.82 6.77 -31.87
N PRO A 347 -6.15 7.24 -30.81
CA PRO A 347 -6.18 6.58 -29.52
C PRO A 347 -7.59 6.64 -28.90
N TYR A 348 -7.98 5.60 -28.16
CA TYR A 348 -9.23 5.59 -27.41
C TYR A 348 -9.12 4.85 -26.09
N ILE A 349 -9.84 5.32 -25.07
CA ILE A 349 -9.96 4.67 -23.76
C ILE A 349 -11.36 4.06 -23.62
N PRO A 350 -11.50 2.72 -23.63
CA PRO A 350 -12.80 2.07 -23.52
C PRO A 350 -13.32 2.01 -22.07
N ALA A 351 -14.65 1.92 -21.90
CA ALA A 351 -15.31 1.72 -20.59
C ALA A 351 -15.07 0.34 -19.96
N ALA A 352 -14.78 -0.65 -20.81
CA ALA A 352 -14.62 -2.07 -20.49
C ALA A 352 -13.71 -2.71 -21.55
N GLU A 353 -13.68 -4.05 -21.65
CA GLU A 353 -13.07 -4.75 -22.79
C GLU A 353 -13.92 -4.54 -24.06
N TRP A 354 -13.91 -3.33 -24.60
CA TRP A 354 -14.60 -2.99 -25.84
C TRP A 354 -13.61 -2.94 -27.00
N TYR A 355 -13.76 -3.91 -27.89
CA TYR A 355 -13.03 -4.01 -29.14
C TYR A 355 -13.96 -4.49 -30.25
N PRO A 356 -14.60 -3.57 -31.00
CA PRO A 356 -15.61 -3.93 -31.98
C PRO A 356 -14.97 -4.34 -33.31
N SER A 357 -14.40 -5.56 -33.37
CA SER A 357 -13.73 -6.08 -34.57
C SER A 357 -14.62 -6.19 -35.82
N ASP A 358 -15.94 -6.10 -35.65
CA ASP A 358 -16.94 -6.04 -36.72
C ASP A 358 -17.03 -4.67 -37.40
N VAL A 359 -16.45 -3.63 -36.80
CA VAL A 359 -16.37 -2.28 -37.35
C VAL A 359 -15.22 -2.18 -38.34
N ASP A 360 -15.53 -2.46 -39.61
CA ASP A 360 -14.64 -2.34 -40.77
C ASP A 360 -15.13 -1.19 -41.67
N GLY A 361 -14.48 -0.03 -41.57
CA GLY A 361 -14.78 1.13 -42.39
C GLY A 361 -16.18 1.73 -42.18
N TRP A 362 -16.78 1.57 -40.99
CA TRP A 362 -18.11 2.15 -40.70
C TRP A 362 -18.04 3.67 -40.64
N PRO A 363 -19.11 4.39 -41.06
CA PRO A 363 -19.15 5.83 -40.94
C PRO A 363 -19.14 6.28 -39.47
N VAL A 364 -18.35 7.31 -39.17
CA VAL A 364 -18.41 8.04 -37.90
C VAL A 364 -19.45 9.14 -38.03
N VAL A 365 -20.51 9.08 -37.21
CA VAL A 365 -21.67 9.96 -37.34
C VAL A 365 -21.86 10.78 -36.06
N PRO A 366 -21.62 12.10 -36.09
CA PRO A 366 -21.76 12.94 -34.91
C PRO A 366 -23.24 13.24 -34.60
N VAL A 367 -23.57 13.29 -33.31
CA VAL A 367 -24.90 13.71 -32.82
C VAL A 367 -25.18 15.16 -33.22
N GLY A 368 -24.16 16.02 -33.15
CA GLY A 368 -24.22 17.42 -33.56
C GLY A 368 -22.93 17.89 -34.22
N LEU A 369 -23.00 18.96 -35.02
CA LEU A 369 -21.85 19.56 -35.70
C LEU A 369 -21.31 20.83 -35.00
N ASP A 370 -21.87 21.18 -33.85
CA ASP A 370 -21.45 22.33 -33.04
C ASP A 370 -20.74 21.85 -31.78
N THR A 371 -19.41 21.97 -31.78
CA THR A 371 -18.56 21.57 -30.66
C THR A 371 -18.76 22.40 -29.39
N ALA A 372 -19.58 23.46 -29.43
CA ALA A 372 -19.91 24.29 -28.27
C ALA A 372 -21.11 23.78 -27.45
N VAL A 373 -21.88 22.80 -27.94
CA VAL A 373 -23.06 22.27 -27.24
C VAL A 373 -22.61 21.41 -26.05
N ALA A 374 -22.79 21.92 -24.83
CA ALA A 374 -22.22 21.29 -23.63
C ALA A 374 -22.94 20.02 -23.17
N ASP A 375 -24.22 19.85 -23.54
CA ASP A 375 -25.16 18.87 -23.02
C ASP A 375 -25.74 17.94 -24.11
N GLU A 376 -24.97 17.68 -25.18
CA GLU A 376 -25.39 16.77 -26.25
C GLU A 376 -25.83 15.41 -25.71
N ALA A 377 -26.98 14.92 -26.18
CA ALA A 377 -27.59 13.66 -25.75
C ALA A 377 -27.87 13.53 -24.23
N CYS A 378 -27.92 14.62 -23.48
CA CYS A 378 -28.33 14.59 -22.06
C CYS A 378 -29.85 14.47 -21.88
N SER A 379 -30.63 14.96 -22.84
CA SER A 379 -32.07 14.72 -22.94
C SER A 379 -32.36 13.72 -24.08
N PRO A 380 -33.53 13.06 -24.08
CA PRO A 380 -33.99 12.28 -25.22
C PRO A 380 -33.89 13.09 -26.52
N LEU A 381 -33.30 12.49 -27.55
CA LEU A 381 -33.14 13.14 -28.84
C LEU A 381 -34.51 13.28 -29.55
N PRO A 382 -34.68 14.26 -30.45
CA PRO A 382 -35.91 14.41 -31.24
C PRO A 382 -36.32 13.11 -31.95
N GLU A 383 -37.62 12.82 -32.05
CA GLU A 383 -38.13 11.58 -32.68
C GLU A 383 -37.71 11.43 -34.15
N ASP A 384 -37.39 12.53 -34.84
CA ASP A 384 -36.91 12.57 -36.21
C ASP A 384 -35.38 12.46 -36.35
N THR A 385 -34.67 12.23 -35.23
CA THR A 385 -33.24 11.93 -35.25
C THR A 385 -33.00 10.65 -36.04
N HIS A 386 -31.99 10.68 -36.91
CA HIS A 386 -31.66 9.54 -37.77
C HIS A 386 -31.22 8.32 -36.95
N ASN A 387 -31.41 7.13 -37.51
CA ASN A 387 -31.00 5.87 -36.89
C ASN A 387 -29.48 5.67 -37.06
N PHE A 388 -28.81 5.29 -35.97
CA PHE A 388 -27.37 5.09 -35.89
C PHE A 388 -26.91 3.63 -36.15
N THR A 389 -27.82 2.72 -36.50
CA THR A 389 -27.49 1.32 -36.79
C THR A 389 -26.43 1.24 -37.91
N GLY A 390 -25.33 0.52 -37.67
CA GLY A 390 -24.22 0.38 -38.63
C GLY A 390 -23.29 1.60 -38.72
N SER A 391 -23.26 2.43 -37.67
CA SER A 391 -22.36 3.58 -37.56
C SER A 391 -21.66 3.64 -36.21
N VAL A 392 -20.54 4.36 -36.15
CA VAL A 392 -19.87 4.74 -34.90
C VAL A 392 -20.34 6.15 -34.53
N VAL A 393 -21.10 6.27 -33.45
CA VAL A 393 -21.70 7.55 -33.05
C VAL A 393 -20.69 8.41 -32.30
N LEU A 394 -20.53 9.67 -32.69
CA LEU A 394 -19.66 10.63 -32.01
C LEU A 394 -20.48 11.62 -31.18
N VAL A 395 -20.21 11.75 -29.89
CA VAL A 395 -20.92 12.66 -28.97
C VAL A 395 -19.95 13.39 -28.04
N ARG A 396 -20.24 14.66 -27.70
CA ARG A 396 -19.38 15.44 -26.80
C ARG A 396 -19.56 15.05 -25.33
N ARG A 397 -18.47 15.01 -24.56
CA ARG A 397 -18.50 14.98 -23.08
C ARG A 397 -19.11 16.26 -22.50
N GLY A 398 -19.90 16.11 -21.43
CA GLY A 398 -20.43 17.23 -20.63
C GLY A 398 -21.94 17.18 -20.40
N GLY A 399 -22.43 18.00 -19.48
CA GLY A 399 -23.86 18.20 -19.17
C GLY A 399 -24.53 17.10 -18.33
N CYS A 400 -24.11 15.84 -18.49
CA CYS A 400 -24.65 14.67 -17.81
C CYS A 400 -23.61 13.54 -17.77
N ASN A 401 -23.90 12.47 -17.01
CA ASN A 401 -23.04 11.28 -16.94
C ASN A 401 -23.03 10.49 -18.27
N PHE A 402 -22.01 9.64 -18.45
CA PHE A 402 -21.81 8.87 -19.68
C PHE A 402 -22.95 7.88 -19.93
N SER A 403 -23.45 7.27 -18.87
CA SER A 403 -24.59 6.35 -18.89
C SER A 403 -25.86 6.97 -19.47
N GLN A 404 -26.19 8.21 -19.11
CA GLN A 404 -27.37 8.89 -19.64
C GLN A 404 -27.25 9.13 -21.15
N LYS A 405 -26.08 9.53 -21.64
CA LYS A 405 -25.81 9.69 -23.08
C LYS A 405 -25.95 8.37 -23.81
N GLN A 406 -25.35 7.31 -23.27
CA GLN A 406 -25.42 5.95 -23.80
C GLN A 406 -26.89 5.49 -23.94
N GLN A 407 -27.71 5.66 -22.90
CA GLN A 407 -29.12 5.29 -22.92
C GLN A 407 -29.94 6.10 -23.94
N ASN A 408 -29.71 7.41 -24.03
CA ASN A 408 -30.44 8.27 -24.98
C ASN A 408 -30.06 7.99 -26.43
N LEU A 409 -28.84 7.53 -26.71
CA LEU A 409 -28.40 7.15 -28.05
C LEU A 409 -28.84 5.73 -28.43
N ALA A 410 -28.90 4.81 -27.47
CA ALA A 410 -29.34 3.44 -27.68
C ALA A 410 -30.78 3.37 -28.24
N THR A 411 -31.67 4.29 -27.86
CA THR A 411 -33.05 4.37 -28.40
C THR A 411 -33.10 4.66 -29.91
N PHE A 412 -32.01 5.16 -30.49
CA PHE A 412 -31.84 5.43 -31.92
C PHE A 412 -30.90 4.40 -32.60
N GLY A 413 -30.67 3.24 -31.97
CA GLY A 413 -29.90 2.14 -32.54
C GLY A 413 -28.38 2.28 -32.41
N ALA A 414 -27.90 3.21 -31.58
CA ALA A 414 -26.46 3.37 -31.34
C ALA A 414 -25.91 2.26 -30.43
N THR A 415 -25.06 1.41 -30.98
CA THR A 415 -24.37 0.33 -30.25
C THR A 415 -22.87 0.58 -30.08
N HIS A 416 -22.29 1.49 -30.87
CA HIS A 416 -20.87 1.85 -30.89
C HIS A 416 -20.73 3.36 -30.73
N ILE A 417 -20.28 3.83 -29.57
CA ILE A 417 -20.28 5.27 -29.25
C ILE A 417 -18.88 5.73 -28.85
N LEU A 418 -18.37 6.73 -29.56
CA LEU A 418 -17.19 7.50 -29.18
C LEU A 418 -17.62 8.80 -28.51
N ILE A 419 -17.14 9.01 -27.30
CA ILE A 419 -17.30 10.25 -26.56
C ILE A 419 -16.00 11.03 -26.76
N TYR A 420 -16.05 12.22 -27.36
CA TYR A 420 -14.84 13.06 -27.37
C TYR A 420 -14.85 13.99 -26.16
N THR A 421 -13.70 14.10 -25.50
CA THR A 421 -13.60 14.94 -24.31
C THR A 421 -13.74 16.43 -24.65
N ASN A 422 -14.11 17.22 -23.65
CA ASN A 422 -14.17 18.68 -23.73
C ASN A 422 -12.89 19.26 -23.11
N ASP A 423 -12.95 20.37 -22.39
CA ASP A 423 -11.76 20.90 -21.69
C ASP A 423 -11.46 20.13 -20.37
N MET A 424 -12.23 19.07 -20.09
CA MET A 424 -11.98 18.12 -19.01
C MET A 424 -11.05 17.00 -19.51
N PRO A 425 -10.35 16.33 -18.58
CA PRO A 425 -9.46 15.21 -18.89
C PRO A 425 -10.09 14.09 -19.72
N ILE A 426 -9.30 13.35 -20.49
CA ILE A 426 -9.75 12.05 -21.03
C ILE A 426 -9.81 11.01 -19.90
N VAL A 427 -10.88 10.23 -19.81
CA VAL A 427 -11.08 9.21 -18.77
C VAL A 427 -11.64 7.93 -19.36
N ALA A 428 -11.54 6.81 -18.64
CA ALA A 428 -12.33 5.62 -18.94
C ALA A 428 -13.82 5.91 -18.59
N PRO A 429 -14.73 5.96 -19.57
CA PRO A 429 -16.12 6.31 -19.29
C PRO A 429 -16.85 5.16 -18.58
N SER A 430 -17.77 5.46 -17.65
CA SER A 430 -18.61 4.42 -17.04
C SER A 430 -19.77 4.01 -17.95
N ALA A 431 -19.81 2.73 -18.34
CA ALA A 431 -20.92 2.13 -19.10
C ALA A 431 -21.94 1.50 -18.15
N VAL A 432 -23.24 1.61 -18.47
CA VAL A 432 -24.32 0.95 -17.69
C VAL A 432 -25.38 0.24 -18.55
N SER A 433 -25.36 0.44 -19.87
CA SER A 433 -26.28 -0.25 -20.78
C SER A 433 -25.64 -1.53 -21.31
N GLN A 434 -26.42 -2.61 -21.40
CA GLN A 434 -26.04 -3.84 -22.12
C GLN A 434 -26.16 -3.70 -23.65
N ASP A 435 -26.84 -2.65 -24.14
CA ASP A 435 -27.24 -2.51 -25.54
C ASP A 435 -26.23 -1.74 -26.41
N GLY A 436 -25.12 -1.28 -25.84
CA GLY A 436 -24.08 -0.58 -26.58
C GLY A 436 -22.83 -0.34 -25.75
N SER A 437 -21.69 -0.16 -26.39
CA SER A 437 -20.41 0.10 -25.73
C SER A 437 -19.91 1.50 -26.04
N ILE A 438 -19.15 2.05 -25.10
CA ILE A 438 -18.65 3.43 -25.18
C ILE A 438 -17.13 3.46 -24.96
N ALA A 439 -16.46 4.37 -25.66
CA ALA A 439 -15.08 4.76 -25.38
C ALA A 439 -14.91 6.26 -25.48
N MET A 440 -13.79 6.75 -24.96
CA MET A 440 -13.41 8.16 -25.05
C MET A 440 -12.26 8.37 -26.03
N ILE A 441 -12.32 9.46 -26.80
CA ILE A 441 -11.22 9.96 -27.63
C ILE A 441 -10.86 11.39 -27.23
N THR A 442 -9.70 11.87 -27.68
CA THR A 442 -9.25 13.23 -27.40
C THR A 442 -10.16 14.29 -28.01
N ARG A 443 -10.15 15.49 -27.43
CA ARG A 443 -10.88 16.66 -27.92
C ARG A 443 -10.47 17.00 -29.35
N GLU A 444 -9.18 16.91 -29.65
CA GLU A 444 -8.58 17.21 -30.94
C GLU A 444 -9.06 16.22 -32.01
N ALA A 445 -9.13 14.93 -31.68
CA ALA A 445 -9.65 13.90 -32.58
C ALA A 445 -11.14 14.15 -32.89
N GLY A 446 -11.97 14.37 -31.86
CA GLY A 446 -13.39 14.69 -32.05
C GLY A 446 -13.62 15.96 -32.87
N ALA A 447 -12.87 17.02 -32.57
CA ALA A 447 -12.95 18.28 -33.32
C ALA A 447 -12.51 18.14 -34.78
N ALA A 448 -11.48 17.33 -35.06
CA ALA A 448 -11.04 17.04 -36.43
C ALA A 448 -12.14 16.29 -37.21
N ILE A 449 -12.78 15.29 -36.58
CA ILE A 449 -13.89 14.54 -37.20
C ILE A 449 -15.04 15.47 -37.57
N ILE A 450 -15.49 16.29 -36.61
CA ILE A 450 -16.57 17.25 -36.82
C ILE A 450 -16.21 18.28 -37.89
N LYS A 451 -14.97 18.78 -37.89
CA LYS A 451 -14.49 19.75 -38.89
C LYS A 451 -14.55 19.18 -40.31
N THR A 452 -14.11 17.94 -40.51
CA THR A 452 -14.15 17.25 -41.82
C THR A 452 -15.59 17.06 -42.30
N ILE A 453 -16.48 16.56 -41.44
CA ILE A 453 -17.89 16.35 -41.79
C ILE A 453 -18.59 17.68 -42.10
N LYS A 454 -18.31 18.73 -41.33
CA LYS A 454 -18.86 20.08 -41.54
C LYS A 454 -18.38 20.71 -42.86
N ALA A 455 -17.20 20.33 -43.35
CA ALA A 455 -16.66 20.77 -44.63
C ALA A 455 -17.27 20.03 -45.84
N GLY A 456 -18.12 19.03 -45.62
CA GLY A 456 -18.73 18.20 -46.67
C GLY A 456 -18.01 16.87 -46.92
N GLY A 457 -16.93 16.59 -46.19
CA GLY A 457 -16.25 15.30 -46.20
C GLY A 457 -16.96 14.23 -45.36
N ASN A 458 -16.34 13.06 -45.24
CA ASN A 458 -16.79 11.99 -44.34
C ASN A 458 -15.60 11.39 -43.57
N VAL A 459 -15.90 10.71 -42.46
CA VAL A 459 -14.90 9.95 -41.69
C VAL A 459 -15.42 8.55 -41.48
N THR A 460 -14.55 7.55 -41.67
CA THR A 460 -14.84 6.14 -41.34
C THR A 460 -13.91 5.62 -40.26
N ALA A 461 -14.39 4.70 -39.44
CA ALA A 461 -13.62 4.03 -38.40
C ALA A 461 -13.42 2.55 -38.73
N ASP A 462 -12.22 2.04 -38.43
CA ASP A 462 -11.82 0.66 -38.60
C ASP A 462 -11.12 0.17 -37.32
N PHE A 463 -11.77 -0.80 -36.67
CA PHE A 463 -11.31 -1.48 -35.47
C PHE A 463 -10.91 -2.93 -35.78
N THR A 464 -10.62 -3.31 -37.03
CA THR A 464 -10.26 -4.70 -37.38
C THR A 464 -8.87 -5.11 -36.90
N THR A 465 -8.03 -4.15 -36.47
CA THR A 465 -6.72 -4.45 -35.86
C THR A 465 -6.88 -4.75 -34.36
N PRO A 466 -6.48 -5.92 -33.86
CA PRO A 466 -6.65 -6.28 -32.46
C PRO A 466 -5.96 -5.27 -31.51
N PRO A 467 -6.56 -4.91 -30.35
CA PRO A 467 -5.98 -3.93 -29.42
C PRO A 467 -4.62 -4.38 -28.91
N MET A 468 -4.45 -5.70 -28.77
CA MET A 468 -3.17 -6.30 -28.40
C MET A 468 -2.04 -6.03 -29.40
N LYS A 469 -2.32 -5.53 -30.61
CA LYS A 469 -1.32 -5.17 -31.62
C LYS A 469 -1.09 -3.65 -31.74
N THR A 470 -1.93 -2.83 -31.13
CA THR A 470 -1.87 -1.38 -31.24
C THR A 470 -1.65 -0.77 -29.87
N LEU A 471 -0.50 -0.15 -29.69
CA LEU A 471 -0.12 0.51 -28.45
C LEU A 471 0.16 1.98 -28.74
N THR A 472 -0.42 2.90 -27.96
CA THR A 472 -0.12 4.32 -28.06
C THR A 472 -0.32 5.01 -26.71
N GLY A 473 0.48 6.02 -26.42
CA GLY A 473 0.28 6.86 -25.24
C GLY A 473 -0.75 7.96 -25.49
N VAL A 474 -1.54 8.26 -24.47
CA VAL A 474 -2.34 9.49 -24.35
C VAL A 474 -2.01 10.21 -23.06
N VAL A 475 -2.08 11.54 -23.06
CA VAL A 475 -1.80 12.33 -21.86
C VAL A 475 -2.85 12.03 -20.79
N ASN A 476 -2.40 11.75 -19.57
CA ASN A 476 -3.25 11.65 -18.39
C ASN A 476 -3.52 13.05 -17.83
N GLU A 477 -4.55 13.70 -18.35
CA GLU A 477 -4.93 15.04 -17.89
C GLU A 477 -5.66 15.03 -16.54
N GLU A 478 -6.13 13.87 -16.06
CA GLU A 478 -6.97 13.77 -14.85
C GLU A 478 -6.12 13.72 -13.61
N THR A 479 -5.17 12.79 -13.59
CA THR A 479 -4.35 12.53 -12.40
C THR A 479 -2.86 12.53 -12.70
N GLY A 480 -2.44 12.81 -13.96
CA GLY A 480 -1.04 12.78 -14.35
C GLY A 480 -0.16 13.68 -13.48
N GLY A 481 0.82 13.08 -12.80
CA GLY A 481 1.70 13.78 -11.87
C GLY A 481 1.09 14.08 -10.49
N ALA A 482 -0.14 13.66 -10.22
CA ALA A 482 -0.78 13.72 -8.90
C ALA A 482 -0.49 12.44 -8.09
N PRO A 483 -0.57 12.50 -6.75
CA PRO A 483 -0.49 11.30 -5.92
C PRO A 483 -1.63 10.33 -6.29
N SER A 484 -1.30 9.06 -6.50
CA SER A 484 -2.31 8.04 -6.77
C SER A 484 -3.25 7.91 -5.58
N TYR A 485 -4.57 7.87 -5.79
CA TYR A 485 -5.56 7.85 -4.69
C TYR A 485 -5.38 6.65 -3.75
N PHE A 486 -4.86 5.53 -4.25
CA PHE A 486 -4.64 4.30 -3.49
C PHE A 486 -3.33 4.31 -2.69
N THR A 487 -2.40 5.24 -2.91
CA THR A 487 -1.11 5.22 -2.20
C THR A 487 -1.35 5.35 -0.70
N SER A 488 -0.78 4.45 0.11
CA SER A 488 -1.04 4.45 1.56
C SER A 488 -0.54 5.72 2.23
N LEU A 489 -1.33 6.23 3.18
CA LEU A 489 -0.99 7.42 3.94
C LEU A 489 -0.27 7.01 5.24
N GLY A 490 0.89 7.59 5.49
CA GLY A 490 1.57 7.52 6.77
C GLY A 490 0.84 8.27 7.89
N ALA A 491 1.44 8.43 9.06
CA ALA A 491 2.78 7.98 9.46
C ALA A 491 2.87 6.46 9.70
N THR A 492 4.00 5.96 10.21
CA THR A 492 3.99 4.68 10.95
C THR A 492 3.19 4.81 12.24
N ASN A 493 2.78 3.70 12.86
CA ASN A 493 2.14 3.73 14.18
C ASN A 493 3.07 4.33 15.27
N ASP A 494 4.40 4.27 15.07
CA ASP A 494 5.44 4.88 15.91
C ASP A 494 5.75 6.36 15.58
N LEU A 495 4.95 7.01 14.71
CA LEU A 495 5.17 8.39 14.23
C LEU A 495 6.46 8.65 13.43
N PHE A 496 7.17 7.63 12.98
CA PHE A 496 8.21 7.78 11.96
C PHE A 496 7.63 8.20 10.60
N ILE A 497 8.44 8.98 9.87
CA ILE A 497 8.09 9.48 8.54
C ILE A 497 8.13 8.34 7.51
N LYS A 498 6.97 7.98 6.98
CA LYS A 498 6.76 7.13 5.81
C LYS A 498 5.53 7.67 5.05
N PRO A 499 5.46 7.56 3.71
CA PRO A 499 6.52 7.10 2.79
C PRO A 499 7.71 8.06 2.73
N ASP A 500 8.77 7.66 2.03
CA ASP A 500 10.05 8.40 1.96
C ASP A 500 10.11 9.35 0.75
N VAL A 501 9.66 8.85 -0.40
CA VAL A 501 9.67 9.54 -1.69
C VAL A 501 8.58 8.93 -2.58
N ALA A 502 8.24 9.59 -3.68
CA ALA A 502 7.27 9.11 -4.66
C ALA A 502 7.92 8.84 -6.02
N ALA A 503 7.33 7.93 -6.80
CA ALA A 503 7.72 7.66 -8.18
C ALA A 503 6.51 7.28 -9.03
N PRO A 504 6.61 7.30 -10.38
CA PRO A 504 5.54 6.82 -11.25
C PRO A 504 5.13 5.38 -10.90
N GLY A 505 3.87 5.19 -10.52
CA GLY A 505 3.30 3.90 -10.12
C GLY A 505 1.87 3.67 -10.58
N GLY A 506 1.13 4.71 -11.00
CA GLY A 506 -0.17 4.57 -11.66
C GLY A 506 -0.03 4.51 -13.18
N HIS A 507 -0.80 3.63 -13.82
CA HIS A 507 -0.88 3.46 -15.28
C HIS A 507 0.44 3.09 -15.95
N ILE A 508 1.22 2.21 -15.33
CA ILE A 508 2.56 1.83 -15.79
C ILE A 508 2.51 0.61 -16.70
N LEU A 509 2.97 0.78 -17.94
CA LEU A 509 3.19 -0.29 -18.91
C LEU A 509 4.51 -1.02 -18.62
N SER A 510 4.49 -2.35 -18.55
CA SER A 510 5.68 -3.20 -18.43
C SER A 510 5.46 -4.60 -19.01
N SER A 511 6.49 -5.45 -18.96
CA SER A 511 6.42 -6.86 -19.39
C SER A 511 5.42 -7.67 -18.57
N TYR A 512 4.84 -8.69 -19.17
CA TYR A 512 3.87 -9.57 -18.55
C TYR A 512 4.08 -11.01 -19.04
N LEU A 513 3.27 -11.96 -18.56
CA LEU A 513 3.39 -13.37 -18.93
C LEU A 513 3.16 -13.57 -20.44
N ASN A 514 3.61 -14.72 -20.97
CA ASN A 514 3.37 -15.13 -22.37
C ASN A 514 3.94 -14.18 -23.45
N ASP A 515 5.06 -13.52 -23.18
CA ASP A 515 5.67 -12.48 -24.03
C ASP A 515 4.78 -11.23 -24.23
N GLU A 516 3.79 -11.02 -23.36
CA GLU A 516 2.87 -9.90 -23.39
C GLU A 516 3.36 -8.71 -22.56
N TYR A 517 2.62 -7.62 -22.62
CA TYR A 517 2.82 -6.41 -21.81
C TYR A 517 1.50 -6.05 -21.14
N ALA A 518 1.57 -5.43 -19.96
CA ALA A 518 0.38 -5.04 -19.22
C ALA A 518 0.53 -3.67 -18.57
N VAL A 519 -0.60 -3.00 -18.37
CA VAL A 519 -0.70 -1.76 -17.60
C VAL A 519 -1.19 -2.10 -16.19
N PHE A 520 -0.37 -1.81 -15.20
CA PHE A 520 -0.71 -1.91 -13.79
C PHE A 520 -0.64 -0.56 -13.10
N SER A 521 -1.40 -0.44 -12.01
CA SER A 521 -1.32 0.68 -11.08
C SER A 521 -1.06 0.15 -9.67
N GLY A 522 -0.07 0.71 -8.98
CA GLY A 522 0.26 0.33 -7.62
C GLY A 522 1.56 0.96 -7.14
N THR A 523 1.71 1.08 -5.82
CA THR A 523 3.03 1.35 -5.22
C THR A 523 4.05 0.26 -5.57
N SER A 524 3.56 -0.94 -5.93
CA SER A 524 4.32 -2.04 -6.54
C SER A 524 5.03 -1.68 -7.84
N MET A 525 4.56 -0.68 -8.59
CA MET A 525 5.21 -0.22 -9.83
C MET A 525 6.17 0.95 -9.55
N ALA A 526 5.86 1.78 -8.55
CA ALA A 526 6.74 2.86 -8.11
C ALA A 526 8.01 2.35 -7.41
N CYS A 527 7.88 1.30 -6.60
CA CYS A 527 8.99 0.67 -5.86
C CYS A 527 10.18 0.23 -6.75
N PRO A 528 9.97 -0.58 -7.82
CA PRO A 528 11.04 -0.97 -8.73
C PRO A 528 11.58 0.20 -9.55
N TYR A 529 10.78 1.24 -9.78
CA TYR A 529 11.24 2.45 -10.46
C TYR A 529 12.39 3.11 -9.70
N VAL A 530 12.27 3.24 -8.38
CA VAL A 530 13.34 3.80 -7.52
C VAL A 530 14.52 2.84 -7.39
N ALA A 531 14.28 1.52 -7.34
CA ALA A 531 15.36 0.53 -7.40
C ALA A 531 16.19 0.67 -8.68
N GLY A 532 15.54 0.94 -9.81
CA GLY A 532 16.19 1.28 -11.07
C GLY A 532 17.04 2.55 -10.99
N ILE A 533 16.55 3.62 -10.34
CA ILE A 533 17.33 4.85 -10.13
C ILE A 533 18.57 4.58 -9.27
N ALA A 534 18.45 3.75 -8.23
CA ALA A 534 19.60 3.32 -7.43
C ALA A 534 20.62 2.55 -8.30
N ALA A 535 20.16 1.65 -9.18
CA ALA A 535 21.01 0.94 -10.13
C ALA A 535 21.70 1.87 -11.13
N LEU A 536 21.03 2.93 -11.62
CA LEU A 536 21.65 3.97 -12.42
C LEU A 536 22.78 4.67 -11.65
N TYR A 537 22.56 5.03 -10.39
CA TYR A 537 23.60 5.62 -9.54
C TYR A 537 24.80 4.68 -9.39
N ILE A 538 24.56 3.41 -9.04
CA ILE A 538 25.59 2.38 -8.87
C ILE A 538 26.41 2.20 -10.15
N SER A 539 25.77 2.23 -11.33
CA SER A 539 26.49 2.08 -12.60
C SER A 539 27.47 3.21 -12.89
N LYS A 540 27.20 4.42 -12.38
CA LYS A 540 28.03 5.61 -12.57
C LYS A 540 29.09 5.78 -11.48
N HIS A 541 28.72 5.51 -10.23
CA HIS A 541 29.50 5.86 -9.04
C HIS A 541 30.04 4.65 -8.28
N GLY A 542 29.62 3.42 -8.61
CA GLY A 542 29.91 2.20 -7.86
C GLY A 542 28.93 1.97 -6.71
N GLY A 543 28.80 0.72 -6.29
CA GLY A 543 27.95 0.27 -5.17
C GLY A 543 28.72 0.08 -3.87
N ARG A 544 28.21 -0.78 -2.99
CA ARG A 544 28.81 -1.05 -1.67
C ARG A 544 30.27 -1.48 -1.72
N SER A 545 30.69 -2.18 -2.78
CA SER A 545 32.10 -2.60 -2.93
C SER A 545 33.07 -1.43 -3.11
N ALA A 546 32.58 -0.28 -3.59
CA ALA A 546 33.38 0.94 -3.78
C ALA A 546 33.33 1.86 -2.55
N HIS A 547 32.22 1.88 -1.82
CA HIS A 547 31.93 2.89 -0.80
C HIS A 547 31.84 2.35 0.64
N GLY A 548 31.78 1.04 0.83
CA GLY A 548 31.62 0.42 2.14
C GLY A 548 30.18 0.37 2.64
N PRO A 549 29.97 0.01 3.93
CA PRO A 549 28.65 -0.28 4.49
C PRO A 549 27.70 0.93 4.60
N ASP A 550 28.23 2.16 4.74
CA ASP A 550 27.38 3.36 4.86
C ASP A 550 26.73 3.77 3.52
N PHE A 551 27.18 3.18 2.40
CA PHE A 551 26.75 3.50 1.04
C PHE A 551 25.22 3.58 0.87
N ALA A 552 24.50 2.57 1.36
CA ALA A 552 23.06 2.49 1.13
C ALA A 552 22.29 3.55 1.92
N LYS A 553 22.76 3.92 3.12
CA LYS A 553 22.17 5.02 3.90
C LYS A 553 22.37 6.36 3.20
N ASP A 554 23.58 6.60 2.71
CA ASP A 554 23.92 7.82 1.99
C ASP A 554 23.10 7.95 0.70
N LEU A 555 22.99 6.85 -0.07
CA LEU A 555 22.18 6.83 -1.28
C LEU A 555 20.68 6.95 -0.97
N ALA A 556 20.18 6.36 0.11
CA ALA A 556 18.80 6.54 0.56
C ALA A 556 18.51 8.01 0.88
N MET A 557 19.37 8.70 1.64
CA MET A 557 19.19 10.12 1.95
C MET A 557 19.31 10.99 0.70
N ARG A 558 20.15 10.61 -0.25
CA ARG A 558 20.28 11.28 -1.55
C ARG A 558 19.04 11.12 -2.42
N ILE A 559 18.44 9.93 -2.44
CA ILE A 559 17.15 9.68 -3.12
C ILE A 559 16.04 10.50 -2.47
N ILE A 560 15.91 10.43 -1.14
CA ILE A 560 14.90 11.19 -0.38
C ILE A 560 15.06 12.69 -0.64
N SER A 561 16.27 13.23 -0.54
CA SER A 561 16.47 14.66 -0.68
C SER A 561 16.31 15.20 -2.11
N SER A 562 16.26 14.33 -3.10
CA SER A 562 16.02 14.68 -4.50
C SER A 562 14.56 15.04 -4.82
N GLY A 563 13.61 14.62 -3.97
CA GLY A 563 12.18 14.70 -4.25
C GLY A 563 11.70 16.11 -4.61
N GLU A 564 10.98 16.21 -5.71
CA GLU A 564 10.32 17.42 -6.20
C GLU A 564 8.89 17.50 -5.67
N VAL A 565 8.43 18.70 -5.35
CA VAL A 565 7.09 18.91 -4.79
C VAL A 565 6.00 18.37 -5.72
N VAL A 566 4.98 17.77 -5.11
CA VAL A 566 3.76 17.30 -5.80
C VAL A 566 2.59 18.12 -5.28
N LYS A 567 1.70 18.56 -6.16
CA LYS A 567 0.51 19.32 -5.76
C LYS A 567 -0.45 18.42 -4.96
N TRP A 568 -1.12 19.02 -3.98
CA TRP A 568 -2.25 18.33 -3.35
C TRP A 568 -3.33 18.06 -4.40
N HIS A 569 -3.90 16.86 -4.36
CA HIS A 569 -5.01 16.46 -5.21
C HIS A 569 -6.15 15.96 -4.31
N ASP A 570 -7.30 16.63 -4.36
CA ASP A 570 -8.44 16.36 -3.47
C ASP A 570 -9.36 15.22 -3.95
N GLY A 571 -8.98 14.55 -5.04
CA GLY A 571 -9.77 13.49 -5.67
C GLY A 571 -10.76 14.01 -6.71
N THR A 572 -10.76 15.31 -7.00
CA THR A 572 -11.60 15.93 -8.03
C THR A 572 -10.76 16.41 -9.21
N SER A 573 -11.33 16.32 -10.41
CA SER A 573 -10.66 16.79 -11.64
C SER A 573 -10.39 18.30 -11.67
N ASP A 574 -11.02 19.07 -10.78
CA ASP A 574 -10.87 20.51 -10.65
C ASP A 574 -10.13 20.91 -9.35
N SER A 575 -9.32 20.00 -8.79
CA SER A 575 -8.59 20.21 -7.52
C SER A 575 -7.90 21.58 -7.53
N PRO A 576 -8.25 22.49 -6.61
CA PRO A 576 -7.74 23.85 -6.64
C PRO A 576 -6.28 23.92 -6.16
N ASP A 577 -5.63 25.05 -6.44
CA ASP A 577 -4.37 25.37 -5.78
C ASP A 577 -4.63 25.80 -4.33
N TYR A 578 -4.32 24.93 -3.38
CA TYR A 578 -4.49 25.19 -1.95
C TYR A 578 -3.39 26.10 -1.35
N GLY A 579 -2.37 26.47 -2.13
CA GLY A 579 -1.22 27.26 -1.66
C GLY A 579 -0.24 26.47 -0.78
N PHE A 580 -0.27 25.15 -0.88
CA PHE A 580 0.65 24.18 -0.27
C PHE A 580 0.67 22.88 -1.09
N MET A 581 1.64 22.00 -0.80
CA MET A 581 1.91 20.75 -1.53
C MET A 581 1.26 19.53 -0.85
N ALA A 582 1.22 18.39 -1.54
CA ALA A 582 0.77 17.11 -0.98
C ALA A 582 1.56 16.77 0.30
N SER A 583 0.90 16.17 1.31
CA SER A 583 1.53 15.90 2.63
C SER A 583 2.75 14.98 2.50
N VAL A 584 3.74 15.14 3.39
CA VAL A 584 4.85 14.19 3.52
C VAL A 584 4.33 12.81 3.88
N ALA A 585 3.23 12.73 4.62
CA ALA A 585 2.57 11.47 4.93
C ALA A 585 1.95 10.78 3.68
N GLN A 586 1.84 11.47 2.55
CA GLN A 586 1.32 10.88 1.30
C GLN A 586 2.44 10.61 0.28
N VAL A 587 3.39 11.53 0.13
CA VAL A 587 4.40 11.48 -0.95
C VAL A 587 5.85 11.59 -0.48
N GLY A 588 6.10 11.60 0.83
CA GLY A 588 7.44 11.85 1.37
C GLY A 588 7.94 13.23 0.96
N THR A 589 9.13 13.31 0.36
CA THR A 589 9.65 14.56 -0.21
C THR A 589 9.09 14.93 -1.59
N GLY A 590 8.24 14.07 -2.16
CA GLY A 590 7.61 14.20 -3.47
C GLY A 590 8.25 13.31 -4.54
N ILE A 591 8.06 13.61 -5.83
CA ILE A 591 8.50 12.75 -6.93
C ILE A 591 10.04 12.77 -7.07
N VAL A 592 10.66 11.60 -7.09
CA VAL A 592 12.12 11.42 -7.20
C VAL A 592 12.68 12.07 -8.47
N ASN A 593 13.85 12.72 -8.37
CA ASN A 593 14.54 13.30 -9.51
C ASN A 593 15.89 12.60 -9.73
N ALA A 594 15.94 11.73 -10.74
CA ALA A 594 17.10 10.89 -11.03
C ALA A 594 18.35 11.73 -11.38
N SER A 595 18.21 12.84 -12.10
CA SER A 595 19.35 13.71 -12.40
C SER A 595 19.93 14.35 -11.14
N LYS A 596 19.09 14.78 -10.17
CA LYS A 596 19.59 15.24 -8.86
C LYS A 596 20.33 14.13 -8.13
N VAL A 597 19.76 12.92 -8.12
CA VAL A 597 20.40 11.75 -7.51
C VAL A 597 21.75 11.45 -8.17
N LEU A 598 21.91 11.56 -9.48
CA LEU A 598 23.17 11.17 -10.12
C LEU A 598 24.20 12.29 -10.21
N ASP A 599 23.80 13.54 -10.39
CA ASP A 599 24.69 14.59 -10.88
C ASP A 599 25.01 15.67 -9.84
N TYR A 600 24.24 15.78 -8.75
CA TYR A 600 24.51 16.81 -7.75
C TYR A 600 25.81 16.55 -6.98
N SER A 601 26.61 17.59 -6.84
CA SER A 601 27.84 17.60 -6.06
C SER A 601 27.60 17.81 -4.55
N THR A 602 26.47 18.42 -4.17
CA THR A 602 26.04 18.51 -2.78
C THR A 602 25.48 17.18 -2.29
N SER A 603 25.84 16.76 -1.08
CA SER A 603 25.17 15.68 -0.36
C SER A 603 24.67 16.15 1.00
N LEU A 604 23.58 15.55 1.45
CA LEU A 604 22.98 15.80 2.76
C LEU A 604 23.03 14.52 3.59
N SER A 605 23.51 14.62 4.83
CA SER A 605 23.37 13.57 5.84
C SER A 605 22.44 14.07 6.94
N PHE A 606 21.36 13.33 7.19
CA PHE A 606 20.34 13.69 8.17
C PHE A 606 19.55 12.45 8.62
N VAL A 607 18.94 12.57 9.79
CA VAL A 607 17.76 11.77 10.14
C VAL A 607 16.55 12.57 9.70
N LYS A 608 15.55 11.94 9.05
CA LYS A 608 14.30 12.60 8.68
C LYS A 608 13.70 13.29 9.92
N PHE A 609 13.21 14.52 9.80
CA PHE A 609 12.80 15.33 10.95
C PHE A 609 11.42 14.91 11.47
N ALA A 610 11.35 13.72 12.07
CA ALA A 610 10.20 13.25 12.83
C ALA A 610 10.11 14.09 14.11
N LEU A 611 9.15 15.01 14.14
CA LEU A 611 8.93 15.94 15.25
C LEU A 611 8.16 15.30 16.41
N ASN A 612 7.62 14.10 16.19
CA ASN A 612 6.83 13.33 17.14
C ASN A 612 5.51 14.04 17.53
N ASP A 613 4.86 13.55 18.58
CA ASP A 613 3.68 14.14 19.20
C ASP A 613 4.05 15.32 20.13
N THR A 614 3.05 16.02 20.68
CA THR A 614 3.30 17.19 21.54
C THR A 614 3.86 16.85 22.93
N ARG A 615 3.71 15.60 23.37
CA ARG A 615 4.22 15.12 24.67
C ARG A 615 5.70 14.79 24.59
N HIS A 616 6.12 14.19 23.49
CA HIS A 616 7.47 13.72 23.20
C HIS A 616 8.12 14.53 22.06
N PHE A 617 7.74 15.80 21.96
CA PHE A 617 8.11 16.68 20.86
C PHE A 617 9.63 16.80 20.70
N ASN A 618 10.11 16.55 19.48
CA ASN A 618 11.52 16.65 19.12
C ASN A 618 11.80 18.00 18.46
N GLU A 619 12.24 18.98 19.27
CA GLU A 619 12.39 20.38 18.88
C GLU A 619 13.58 20.64 17.95
N GLU A 620 14.72 19.98 18.17
CA GLU A 620 15.99 20.35 17.54
C GLU A 620 16.49 19.27 16.58
N HIS A 621 16.74 19.68 15.34
CA HIS A 621 17.22 18.80 14.28
C HIS A 621 18.46 19.37 13.62
N THR A 622 19.23 18.50 12.97
CA THR A 622 20.48 18.86 12.31
C THR A 622 20.57 18.18 10.95
N VAL A 623 21.10 18.90 9.98
CA VAL A 623 21.52 18.38 8.67
C VAL A 623 22.98 18.73 8.44
N GLU A 624 23.76 17.75 8.02
CA GLU A 624 25.12 17.95 7.54
C GLU A 624 25.10 18.11 6.02
N ILE A 625 25.78 19.14 5.53
CA ILE A 625 25.87 19.51 4.12
C ILE A 625 27.32 19.34 3.71
N THR A 626 27.56 18.48 2.72
CA THR A 626 28.90 18.28 2.14
C THR A 626 28.94 18.86 0.73
N ASN A 627 29.96 19.67 0.46
CA ASN A 627 30.22 20.19 -0.88
C ASN A 627 31.24 19.30 -1.60
N GLY A 628 30.77 18.38 -2.43
CA GLY A 628 31.61 17.53 -3.29
C GLY A 628 32.10 18.22 -4.57
N GLY A 629 31.77 19.49 -4.79
CA GLY A 629 32.16 20.26 -5.97
C GLY A 629 33.60 20.79 -5.92
N ASP A 630 34.02 21.48 -6.98
CA ASP A 630 35.38 22.04 -7.15
C ASP A 630 35.52 23.50 -6.69
N LYS A 631 34.40 24.14 -6.30
CA LYS A 631 34.32 25.54 -5.89
C LYS A 631 33.58 25.66 -4.56
N ALA A 632 33.88 26.71 -3.82
CA ALA A 632 33.12 27.05 -2.62
C ALA A 632 31.64 27.33 -2.99
N THR A 633 30.72 26.78 -2.21
CA THR A 633 29.28 26.92 -2.41
C THR A 633 28.65 27.52 -1.18
N THR A 634 27.81 28.54 -1.38
CA THR A 634 27.04 29.18 -0.31
C THR A 634 25.62 28.64 -0.32
N TYR A 635 25.19 28.05 0.80
CA TYR A 635 23.88 27.45 0.99
C TYR A 635 22.93 28.39 1.71
N ASP A 636 21.69 28.44 1.22
CA ASP A 636 20.56 29.17 1.77
C ASP A 636 19.44 28.19 2.14
N PHE A 637 18.60 28.57 3.11
CA PHE A 637 17.56 27.70 3.67
C PHE A 637 16.18 28.33 3.48
N SER A 638 15.20 27.53 3.07
CA SER A 638 13.80 27.93 2.99
C SER A 638 12.88 26.80 3.44
N VAL A 639 11.60 27.13 3.62
CA VAL A 639 10.55 26.17 3.97
C VAL A 639 9.60 26.04 2.79
N GLU A 640 9.36 24.81 2.37
CA GLU A 640 8.28 24.46 1.46
C GLU A 640 7.10 23.93 2.28
N ASN A 641 5.92 24.51 2.07
CA ASN A 641 4.74 24.21 2.88
C ASN A 641 3.98 23.01 2.30
N TYR A 642 3.76 21.99 3.12
CA TYR A 642 2.96 20.83 2.76
C TYR A 642 1.65 20.88 3.55
N GLY A 643 0.59 20.31 2.98
CA GLY A 643 -0.71 20.19 3.63
C GLY A 643 -0.65 19.29 4.85
N GLY A 644 -1.38 19.67 5.89
CA GLY A 644 -1.74 18.82 7.01
C GLY A 644 -3.20 18.41 6.94
N PHE A 645 -3.62 17.53 7.84
CA PHE A 645 -4.99 17.03 7.91
C PHE A 645 -5.31 16.53 9.31
N ASP A 646 -6.60 16.52 9.64
CA ASP A 646 -7.10 15.85 10.83
C ASP A 646 -7.17 14.35 10.57
N SER A 647 -6.55 13.55 11.44
CA SER A 647 -6.51 12.09 11.24
C SER A 647 -7.77 11.40 11.77
N MET A 648 -8.51 12.04 12.69
CA MET A 648 -9.76 11.49 13.23
C MET A 648 -10.98 12.22 12.70
N ASN A 649 -12.00 11.46 12.34
CA ASN A 649 -13.33 11.96 12.04
C ASN A 649 -14.37 11.39 13.03
N THR A 650 -15.59 11.89 13.01
CA THR A 650 -16.71 11.35 13.78
C THR A 650 -17.74 10.79 12.82
N ASP A 651 -18.21 9.58 13.05
CA ASP A 651 -19.25 8.97 12.24
C ASP A 651 -20.64 9.47 12.69
N PRO A 652 -21.32 10.32 11.88
CA PRO A 652 -22.64 10.84 12.25
C PRO A 652 -23.74 9.77 12.26
N GLU A 653 -23.56 8.68 11.52
CA GLU A 653 -24.52 7.56 11.45
C GLU A 653 -24.41 6.66 12.69
N THR A 654 -23.25 6.65 13.33
CA THR A 654 -22.97 5.85 14.54
C THR A 654 -22.80 6.73 15.78
N TRP A 655 -23.82 7.54 16.10
CA TRP A 655 -23.88 8.42 17.28
C TRP A 655 -22.72 9.42 17.44
N GLY A 656 -22.02 9.77 16.35
CA GLY A 656 -20.86 10.65 16.41
C GLY A 656 -19.60 9.96 16.93
N THR A 657 -19.49 8.63 16.84
CA THR A 657 -18.33 7.88 17.35
C THR A 657 -17.04 8.32 16.65
N PRO A 658 -15.96 8.66 17.39
CA PRO A 658 -14.66 8.94 16.81
C PRO A 658 -14.10 7.72 16.07
N ARG A 659 -13.55 7.93 14.88
CA ARG A 659 -12.84 6.91 14.10
C ARG A 659 -11.70 7.56 13.33
N MET A 660 -10.78 6.75 12.83
CA MET A 660 -9.83 7.23 11.83
C MET A 660 -10.60 7.76 10.60
N ALA A 661 -10.19 8.92 10.10
CA ALA A 661 -10.71 9.50 8.88
C ALA A 661 -10.34 8.60 7.68
N TRP A 662 -11.27 8.43 6.75
CA TRP A 662 -11.01 7.71 5.51
C TRP A 662 -10.12 8.54 4.59
N GLY A 663 -9.40 7.89 3.69
CA GLY A 663 -8.50 8.57 2.75
C GLY A 663 -9.20 9.70 1.99
N GLU A 664 -10.39 9.44 1.45
CA GLU A 664 -11.19 10.44 0.74
C GLU A 664 -11.59 11.65 1.60
N GLU A 665 -11.85 11.46 2.90
CA GLU A 665 -12.18 12.55 3.82
C GLU A 665 -10.97 13.42 4.11
N VAL A 666 -9.80 12.78 4.27
CA VAL A 666 -8.51 13.46 4.45
C VAL A 666 -8.15 14.26 3.20
N LEU A 667 -8.27 13.66 2.02
CA LEU A 667 -7.93 14.29 0.74
C LEU A 667 -8.85 15.46 0.40
N ALA A 668 -10.14 15.36 0.74
CA ALA A 668 -11.13 16.41 0.48
C ALA A 668 -11.05 17.62 1.44
N ALA A 669 -10.35 17.48 2.59
CA ALA A 669 -10.30 18.51 3.62
C ALA A 669 -8.86 18.87 4.05
N PRO A 670 -7.96 19.24 3.11
CA PRO A 670 -6.61 19.60 3.48
C PRO A 670 -6.56 20.91 4.28
N GLN A 671 -5.59 21.00 5.19
CA GLN A 671 -5.42 22.13 6.08
C GLN A 671 -3.99 22.67 6.03
N LYS A 672 -3.87 23.98 6.16
CA LYS A 672 -2.56 24.62 6.33
C LYS A 672 -2.17 24.65 7.81
N MET A 673 -1.33 23.69 8.23
CA MET A 673 -0.90 23.51 9.62
C MET A 673 0.60 23.81 9.77
N ASN A 674 0.99 25.08 9.73
CA ASN A 674 2.42 25.45 9.74
C ASN A 674 3.00 25.49 11.17
N PRO A 675 4.06 24.73 11.48
CA PRO A 675 4.82 24.91 12.72
C PRO A 675 5.61 26.23 12.68
N GLN A 676 6.09 26.68 13.84
CA GLN A 676 7.12 27.72 13.87
C GLN A 676 8.48 27.08 13.61
N ILE A 677 9.25 27.62 12.68
CA ILE A 677 10.54 27.07 12.26
C ILE A 677 11.60 28.16 12.38
N ALA A 678 12.67 27.88 13.12
CA ALA A 678 13.88 28.70 13.11
C ALA A 678 14.92 28.07 12.19
N LEU A 679 15.19 28.75 11.07
CA LEU A 679 16.26 28.39 10.14
C LEU A 679 17.60 29.00 10.58
N PRO A 680 18.74 28.52 10.06
CA PRO A 680 20.03 29.14 10.31
C PRO A 680 20.06 30.65 9.95
N ASP A 681 20.50 31.50 10.88
CA ASP A 681 20.53 32.96 10.73
C ASP A 681 21.49 33.47 9.63
N ALA A 682 22.50 32.65 9.28
CA ALA A 682 23.53 33.01 8.32
C ALA A 682 23.66 31.94 7.23
N LYS A 683 23.86 32.39 5.99
CA LYS A 683 24.21 31.52 4.88
C LYS A 683 25.50 30.78 5.17
N LEU A 684 25.54 29.49 4.87
CA LEU A 684 26.71 28.64 5.11
C LEU A 684 27.54 28.54 3.84
N THR A 685 28.76 29.09 3.85
CA THR A 685 29.72 28.85 2.76
C THR A 685 30.61 27.67 3.11
N ILE A 686 30.62 26.67 2.25
CA ILE A 686 31.31 25.39 2.43
C ILE A 686 32.34 25.23 1.30
N GLN A 687 33.60 25.00 1.68
CA GLN A 687 34.70 24.79 0.74
C GLN A 687 34.59 23.41 0.05
N PRO A 688 35.25 23.21 -1.11
CA PRO A 688 35.37 21.89 -1.73
C PRO A 688 35.85 20.81 -0.74
N GLY A 689 35.11 19.71 -0.65
CA GLY A 689 35.38 18.58 0.25
C GLY A 689 35.10 18.85 1.73
N GLU A 690 34.60 20.03 2.09
CA GLU A 690 34.22 20.36 3.48
C GLU A 690 32.76 19.94 3.75
N THR A 691 32.50 19.56 4.99
CA THR A 691 31.15 19.33 5.53
C THR A 691 30.86 20.34 6.63
N LYS A 692 29.65 20.92 6.63
CA LYS A 692 29.15 21.77 7.73
C LYS A 692 27.77 21.36 8.17
N SER A 693 27.54 21.51 9.46
CA SER A 693 26.25 21.24 10.11
C SER A 693 25.39 22.50 10.16
N ALA A 694 24.10 22.33 9.90
CA ALA A 694 23.07 23.35 10.05
C ALA A 694 22.00 22.86 11.05
N LYS A 695 21.67 23.71 12.02
CA LYS A 695 20.66 23.42 13.04
C LYS A 695 19.33 24.05 12.64
N ILE A 696 18.24 23.31 12.78
CA ILE A 696 16.87 23.76 12.57
C ILE A 696 16.09 23.45 13.85
N SER A 697 15.30 24.40 14.34
CA SER A 697 14.40 24.14 15.47
C SER A 697 12.94 24.41 15.13
N PHE A 698 12.07 23.65 15.77
CA PHE A 698 10.63 23.64 15.52
C PHE A 698 9.84 23.96 16.78
N LYS A 699 8.64 24.51 16.63
CA LYS A 699 7.58 24.43 17.64
C LYS A 699 6.30 23.97 16.99
N ALA A 700 5.63 23.03 17.65
CA ALA A 700 4.34 22.51 17.18
C ALA A 700 3.34 23.65 16.93
N PRO A 701 2.49 23.54 15.90
CA PRO A 701 1.40 24.48 15.67
C PRO A 701 0.45 24.53 16.88
N THR A 702 -0.12 25.70 17.15
CA THR A 702 -1.03 25.93 18.29
C THR A 702 -2.45 26.20 17.83
N GLY A 703 -3.43 25.96 18.70
CA GLY A 703 -4.85 26.22 18.40
C GLY A 703 -5.55 25.14 17.58
N LEU A 704 -4.93 23.97 17.42
CA LEU A 704 -5.53 22.78 16.80
C LEU A 704 -6.23 21.91 17.85
N ASP A 705 -7.21 21.11 17.42
CA ASP A 705 -7.93 20.18 18.29
C ASP A 705 -7.17 18.85 18.40
N GLY A 706 -6.55 18.60 19.56
CA GLY A 706 -5.78 17.37 19.80
C GLY A 706 -6.60 16.09 19.61
N SER A 707 -7.91 16.10 19.86
CA SER A 707 -8.78 14.93 19.66
C SER A 707 -8.96 14.53 18.19
N LYS A 708 -8.59 15.43 17.27
CA LYS A 708 -8.59 15.19 15.83
C LYS A 708 -7.29 14.58 15.31
N LEU A 709 -6.28 14.41 16.19
CA LEU A 709 -4.93 13.97 15.85
C LEU A 709 -4.38 14.71 14.61
N PRO A 710 -4.22 16.05 14.67
CA PRO A 710 -3.86 16.85 13.51
C PRO A 710 -2.41 16.56 13.07
N LEU A 711 -2.23 16.00 11.88
CA LEU A 711 -0.94 15.66 11.32
C LEU A 711 -0.49 16.78 10.38
N TYR A 712 0.72 17.30 10.62
CA TYR A 712 1.30 18.40 9.84
C TYR A 712 2.68 18.04 9.31
N SER A 713 3.07 18.65 8.19
CA SER A 713 4.32 18.31 7.53
C SER A 713 4.89 19.44 6.67
N GLY A 714 6.08 19.22 6.10
CA GLY A 714 6.71 20.10 5.13
C GLY A 714 8.14 19.70 4.82
N LYS A 715 8.86 20.57 4.10
CA LYS A 715 10.22 20.29 3.65
C LYS A 715 11.13 21.49 3.87
N ILE A 716 12.28 21.27 4.52
CA ILE A 716 13.36 22.27 4.58
C ILE A 716 14.15 22.17 3.29
N VAL A 717 14.18 23.23 2.51
CA VAL A 717 14.88 23.29 1.21
C VAL A 717 16.23 23.97 1.41
N ILE A 718 17.29 23.32 0.93
CA ILE A 718 18.67 23.78 1.01
C ILE A 718 19.14 24.04 -0.41
N THR A 719 19.40 25.31 -0.72
CA THR A 719 19.77 25.75 -2.08
C THR A 719 21.19 26.29 -2.10
N GLY A 720 22.04 25.70 -2.93
CA GLY A 720 23.42 26.13 -3.12
C GLY A 720 23.56 27.20 -4.20
N SER A 721 24.57 28.05 -4.09
CA SER A 721 24.95 29.04 -5.12
C SER A 721 25.41 28.41 -6.44
N ASN A 722 25.59 27.09 -6.49
CA ASN A 722 25.84 26.28 -7.68
C ASN A 722 24.54 25.92 -8.44
N GLY A 723 23.37 26.31 -7.94
CA GLY A 723 22.06 26.02 -8.53
C GLY A 723 21.43 24.69 -8.10
N GLU A 724 22.09 23.94 -7.21
CA GLU A 724 21.57 22.70 -6.66
C GLU A 724 20.57 22.98 -5.54
N SER A 725 19.48 22.20 -5.47
CA SER A 725 18.46 22.31 -4.44
C SER A 725 17.98 20.93 -3.96
N LEU A 726 18.12 20.69 -2.66
CA LEU A 726 17.80 19.43 -1.99
C LEU A 726 16.88 19.69 -0.79
N GLY A 727 16.06 18.70 -0.41
CA GLY A 727 15.07 18.85 0.65
C GLY A 727 15.20 17.85 1.79
N VAL A 728 14.89 18.28 3.02
CA VAL A 728 14.77 17.40 4.19
C VAL A 728 13.31 17.43 4.67
N PRO A 729 12.61 16.28 4.74
CA PRO A 729 11.22 16.24 5.18
C PRO A 729 11.11 16.43 6.70
N TYR A 730 10.05 17.11 7.14
CA TYR A 730 9.60 17.12 8.53
C TYR A 730 8.13 16.74 8.63
N MET A 731 7.77 16.12 9.75
CA MET A 731 6.38 15.71 10.04
C MET A 731 6.19 15.65 11.55
N GLY A 732 5.04 16.09 12.05
CA GLY A 732 4.68 15.99 13.46
C GLY A 732 3.18 15.80 13.65
N LEU A 733 2.83 15.42 14.88
CA LEU A 733 1.43 15.26 15.31
C LEU A 733 1.12 16.31 16.38
N ALA A 734 0.16 17.19 16.12
CA ALA A 734 -0.20 18.28 17.03
C ALA A 734 -1.17 17.81 18.13
N SER A 735 -0.84 16.72 18.82
CA SER A 735 -1.64 16.07 19.85
C SER A 735 -0.75 15.38 20.89
N ASP A 736 -1.22 15.13 22.11
CA ASP A 736 -0.59 14.19 23.07
C ASP A 736 -1.22 12.83 22.81
N LEU A 737 -0.53 11.95 22.07
CA LEU A 737 -1.15 10.74 21.54
C LEU A 737 -1.60 9.81 22.68
N LYS A 738 -0.84 9.73 23.78
CA LYS A 738 -1.21 8.93 24.96
C LYS A 738 -2.53 9.38 25.58
N LYS A 739 -2.84 10.68 25.52
CA LYS A 739 -4.04 11.27 26.11
C LYS A 739 -5.21 11.36 25.13
N ASP A 740 -4.94 11.85 23.92
CA ASP A 740 -5.96 12.35 23.00
C ASP A 740 -6.46 11.27 22.03
N VAL A 741 -5.74 10.15 21.84
CA VAL A 741 -6.23 8.99 21.05
C VAL A 741 -7.49 8.37 21.66
N GLY A 742 -7.66 8.53 22.98
CA GLY A 742 -8.81 8.02 23.73
C GLY A 742 -8.69 6.53 24.06
N ASP A 743 -9.76 5.81 23.76
CA ASP A 743 -9.84 4.36 23.88
C ASP A 743 -9.35 3.73 22.57
N ILE A 744 -8.66 2.61 22.70
CA ILE A 744 -8.15 1.84 21.57
C ILE A 744 -9.24 0.96 21.01
N PHE A 745 -10.11 0.44 21.87
CA PHE A 745 -11.30 -0.27 21.46
C PHE A 745 -12.42 0.68 21.01
N GLU A 746 -13.22 0.26 20.03
CA GLU A 746 -14.32 1.07 19.49
C GLU A 746 -15.56 1.14 20.41
N TYR A 747 -15.51 2.03 21.40
CA TYR A 747 -16.67 2.48 22.18
C TYR A 747 -17.27 3.78 21.59
N PRO A 748 -18.60 4.01 21.65
CA PRO A 748 -19.67 3.22 22.29
C PRO A 748 -20.36 2.22 21.34
N ILE A 749 -19.83 1.95 20.14
CA ILE A 749 -20.43 1.04 19.14
C ILE A 749 -20.58 -0.38 19.70
N GLY A 750 -19.78 -0.71 20.73
CA GLY A 750 -20.01 -1.85 21.61
C GLY A 750 -18.87 -2.85 21.60
N PHE A 751 -17.71 -2.53 21.02
CA PHE A 751 -16.58 -3.45 20.94
C PHE A 751 -15.49 -3.11 21.97
N PRO A 752 -14.84 -4.13 22.56
CA PRO A 752 -15.10 -5.56 22.35
C PRO A 752 -16.42 -6.05 22.94
N THR A 753 -17.00 -7.05 22.29
CA THR A 753 -18.08 -7.88 22.83
C THR A 753 -17.52 -9.25 23.16
N MET A 754 -18.02 -9.87 24.22
CA MET A 754 -17.67 -11.25 24.54
C MET A 754 -18.93 -12.06 24.81
N THR A 755 -19.04 -13.18 24.12
CA THR A 755 -20.20 -14.06 24.10
C THR A 755 -19.77 -15.50 24.33
N SER A 756 -20.74 -16.38 24.55
CA SER A 756 -20.56 -17.83 24.67
C SER A 756 -21.77 -18.53 24.06
N THR A 757 -21.64 -19.82 23.75
CA THR A 757 -22.68 -20.68 23.15
C THR A 757 -22.97 -20.39 21.68
N ARG A 758 -23.66 -21.33 21.04
CA ARG A 758 -24.13 -21.21 19.65
C ARG A 758 -25.07 -20.03 19.41
N GLN A 759 -25.72 -19.53 20.46
CA GLN A 759 -26.64 -18.39 20.40
C GLN A 759 -25.98 -17.05 20.79
N GLU A 760 -24.64 -17.01 20.93
CA GLU A 760 -23.88 -15.80 21.24
C GLU A 760 -24.38 -15.07 22.51
N ILE A 761 -24.69 -15.82 23.56
CA ILE A 761 -25.15 -15.28 24.84
C ILE A 761 -24.03 -14.43 25.44
N PRO A 762 -24.27 -13.15 25.80
CA PRO A 762 -23.26 -12.30 26.42
C PRO A 762 -22.70 -12.92 27.71
N ILE A 763 -21.38 -12.83 27.92
CA ILE A 763 -20.76 -13.43 29.11
C ILE A 763 -21.21 -12.78 30.42
N ALA A 764 -21.76 -11.56 30.37
CA ALA A 764 -22.40 -10.91 31.52
C ALA A 764 -23.68 -11.63 31.98
N GLU A 765 -24.33 -12.37 31.09
CA GLU A 765 -25.51 -13.20 31.36
C GLU A 765 -25.11 -14.65 31.66
N LYS A 766 -24.04 -15.15 31.02
CA LYS A 766 -23.48 -16.49 31.23
C LYS A 766 -21.97 -16.44 31.49
N SER A 767 -21.58 -16.30 32.76
CA SER A 767 -20.18 -16.30 33.19
C SER A 767 -19.73 -17.68 33.72
N ASN A 768 -20.19 -18.77 33.11
CA ASN A 768 -19.69 -20.11 33.42
C ASN A 768 -19.45 -20.88 32.13
N PHE A 769 -18.44 -21.73 32.08
CA PHE A 769 -18.06 -22.44 30.85
C PHE A 769 -17.73 -23.90 31.16
N THR A 770 -18.30 -24.81 30.37
CA THR A 770 -17.96 -26.24 30.37
C THR A 770 -16.92 -26.60 29.30
N PHE A 771 -16.66 -25.68 28.35
CA PHE A 771 -15.85 -25.90 27.16
C PHE A 771 -16.37 -27.03 26.27
N ASP A 772 -17.69 -27.21 26.22
CA ASP A 772 -18.35 -28.14 25.31
C ASP A 772 -18.17 -27.67 23.85
N LEU A 773 -17.46 -28.47 23.06
CA LEU A 773 -17.16 -28.22 21.65
C LEU A 773 -18.25 -28.76 20.70
N ASP A 774 -19.34 -29.32 21.22
CA ASP A 774 -20.46 -29.77 20.41
C ASP A 774 -20.99 -28.61 19.54
N PRO A 775 -21.22 -28.81 18.23
CA PRO A 775 -21.72 -27.78 17.31
C PRO A 775 -22.99 -27.04 17.75
N GLU A 776 -23.83 -27.67 18.58
CA GLU A 776 -25.06 -27.07 19.10
C GLU A 776 -24.85 -26.37 20.45
N ALA A 777 -23.82 -26.76 21.21
CA ALA A 777 -23.48 -26.16 22.50
C ALA A 777 -22.54 -24.95 22.33
N GLN A 778 -21.32 -25.18 21.84
CA GLN A 778 -20.24 -24.19 21.70
C GLN A 778 -19.97 -23.40 23.01
N ASP A 779 -19.87 -24.11 24.14
CA ASP A 779 -19.86 -23.49 25.47
C ASP A 779 -18.48 -22.99 25.92
N PHE A 780 -17.98 -21.97 25.24
CA PHE A 780 -16.71 -21.31 25.51
C PHE A 780 -16.78 -19.81 25.17
N PRO A 781 -15.94 -18.97 25.79
CA PRO A 781 -15.94 -17.55 25.51
C PRO A 781 -15.30 -17.25 24.14
N ALA A 782 -15.99 -16.43 23.36
CA ALA A 782 -15.51 -15.81 22.13
C ALA A 782 -15.55 -14.29 22.28
N VAL A 783 -14.45 -13.62 21.97
CA VAL A 783 -14.37 -12.15 21.97
C VAL A 783 -14.27 -11.65 20.53
N TYR A 784 -15.10 -10.67 20.19
CA TYR A 784 -14.95 -9.90 18.97
C TYR A 784 -14.58 -8.47 19.35
N SER A 785 -13.45 -8.00 18.84
CA SER A 785 -12.87 -6.71 19.20
C SER A 785 -12.57 -5.89 17.96
N ARG A 786 -12.67 -4.56 18.09
CA ARG A 786 -12.20 -3.63 17.05
C ARG A 786 -11.23 -2.62 17.63
N ILE A 787 -10.12 -2.39 16.92
CA ILE A 787 -9.01 -1.54 17.33
C ILE A 787 -8.99 -0.28 16.44
N GLY A 788 -9.25 0.89 17.04
CA GLY A 788 -9.31 2.18 16.34
C GLY A 788 -7.95 2.80 15.99
N PHE A 789 -6.89 2.43 16.71
CA PHE A 789 -5.50 2.84 16.47
C PHE A 789 -4.55 1.68 16.72
N GLY A 790 -3.48 1.53 15.93
CA GLY A 790 -2.55 0.40 16.06
C GLY A 790 -2.03 0.23 17.49
N THR A 791 -2.01 -1.01 17.98
CA THR A 791 -1.51 -1.33 19.33
C THR A 791 -0.27 -2.21 19.29
N ARG A 792 0.69 -1.91 20.16
CA ARG A 792 1.92 -2.71 20.31
C ARG A 792 1.64 -4.08 20.91
N GLU A 793 0.60 -4.20 21.74
CA GLU A 793 0.30 -5.44 22.43
C GLU A 793 -1.19 -5.57 22.75
N LEU A 794 -1.79 -6.71 22.36
CA LEU A 794 -3.12 -7.14 22.77
C LEU A 794 -2.99 -8.42 23.60
N ARG A 795 -3.57 -8.41 24.79
CA ARG A 795 -3.50 -9.51 25.75
C ARG A 795 -4.89 -10.03 26.11
N TRP A 796 -4.97 -11.34 26.37
CA TRP A 796 -6.11 -12.01 26.99
C TRP A 796 -5.56 -12.91 28.08
N ASP A 797 -5.61 -12.44 29.31
CA ASP A 797 -4.95 -13.06 30.46
C ASP A 797 -5.97 -13.56 31.47
N ILE A 798 -5.69 -14.73 32.07
CA ILE A 798 -6.53 -15.37 33.07
C ILE A 798 -5.87 -15.25 34.44
N PHE A 799 -6.65 -14.86 35.43
CA PHE A 799 -6.23 -14.64 36.81
C PHE A 799 -7.13 -15.40 37.79
N ASN A 800 -6.65 -15.64 39.00
CA ASN A 800 -7.48 -16.18 40.09
C ASN A 800 -8.57 -15.17 40.52
N ASP A 801 -9.62 -15.66 41.19
CA ASP A 801 -10.75 -14.84 41.65
C ASP A 801 -10.35 -13.66 42.55
N SER A 802 -9.25 -13.79 43.31
CA SER A 802 -8.78 -12.73 44.21
C SER A 802 -8.04 -11.58 43.53
N TRP A 803 -7.71 -11.70 42.24
CA TRP A 803 -6.93 -10.70 41.52
C TRP A 803 -7.69 -9.38 41.31
N THR A 804 -6.94 -8.28 41.27
CA THR A 804 -7.41 -6.91 41.01
C THR A 804 -6.36 -6.16 40.21
N GLU A 805 -6.75 -5.12 39.48
CA GLU A 805 -5.82 -4.29 38.67
C GLU A 805 -4.65 -3.70 39.48
N ASP A 806 -4.82 -3.46 40.79
CA ASP A 806 -3.74 -3.02 41.69
C ASP A 806 -2.57 -4.05 41.79
N ASN A 807 -2.80 -5.29 41.39
CA ASN A 807 -1.81 -6.38 41.38
C ASN A 807 -1.26 -6.65 39.97
N TRP A 808 -1.40 -5.73 39.02
CA TRP A 808 -0.83 -5.89 37.69
C TRP A 808 0.71 -5.92 37.75
N GLU A 809 1.30 -6.94 37.14
CA GLU A 809 2.75 -7.10 36.96
C GLU A 809 3.01 -7.45 35.48
N TYR A 810 4.10 -6.91 34.93
CA TYR A 810 4.46 -7.10 33.52
C TYR A 810 5.96 -7.41 33.34
N PRO A 811 6.31 -8.39 32.48
CA PRO A 811 5.40 -9.38 31.89
C PRO A 811 4.81 -10.28 33.00
N PRO A 812 3.57 -10.77 32.86
CA PRO A 812 2.96 -11.60 33.88
C PRO A 812 3.59 -13.00 33.92
N VAL A 813 3.94 -13.48 35.12
CA VAL A 813 4.61 -14.76 35.34
C VAL A 813 3.64 -15.77 35.98
N ILE A 814 3.56 -16.98 35.41
CA ILE A 814 2.59 -18.00 35.85
C ILE A 814 2.77 -18.32 37.34
N GLY A 815 1.69 -18.18 38.11
CA GLY A 815 1.68 -18.44 39.55
C GLY A 815 2.07 -17.23 40.42
N GLU A 816 2.55 -16.15 39.82
CA GLU A 816 2.86 -14.88 40.50
C GLU A 816 1.72 -13.88 40.32
N ALA A 817 1.57 -12.96 41.29
CA ALA A 817 0.50 -11.96 41.33
C ALA A 817 -0.93 -12.48 41.04
N GLY A 818 -1.18 -13.78 41.20
CA GLY A 818 -2.47 -14.40 40.86
C GLY A 818 -2.72 -14.69 39.38
N TYR A 819 -1.74 -14.50 38.51
CA TYR A 819 -1.79 -14.86 37.09
C TYR A 819 -1.75 -16.38 36.90
N VAL A 820 -2.70 -16.89 36.11
CA VAL A 820 -2.87 -18.32 35.81
C VAL A 820 -2.25 -18.67 34.46
N GLY A 821 -2.36 -17.78 33.49
CA GLY A 821 -1.80 -17.94 32.14
C GLY A 821 -2.58 -17.11 31.11
N SER A 822 -2.03 -16.95 29.92
CA SER A 822 -2.73 -16.30 28.81
C SER A 822 -3.65 -17.29 28.12
N ALA A 823 -4.81 -16.81 27.66
CA ALA A 823 -5.69 -17.55 26.79
C ALA A 823 -5.04 -17.80 25.42
N THR A 824 -5.53 -18.81 24.72
CA THR A 824 -5.29 -19.00 23.29
C THR A 824 -6.57 -18.72 22.51
N SER A 825 -6.46 -18.35 21.24
CA SER A 825 -7.58 -18.42 20.30
C SER A 825 -7.42 -19.65 19.42
N TRP A 826 -8.52 -20.32 19.09
CA TRP A 826 -8.54 -21.18 17.92
C TRP A 826 -8.30 -20.36 16.64
N ALA A 827 -7.47 -20.86 15.72
CA ALA A 827 -7.14 -20.26 14.44
C ALA A 827 -8.30 -20.44 13.45
N LYS A 828 -9.40 -19.73 13.75
CA LYS A 828 -10.65 -19.80 13.01
C LYS A 828 -10.46 -19.35 11.56
N LEU A 829 -10.84 -20.22 10.61
CA LEU A 829 -10.89 -19.90 9.18
C LEU A 829 -12.06 -18.98 8.81
N SER A 830 -11.95 -18.38 7.62
CA SER A 830 -12.89 -17.36 7.19
C SER A 830 -14.34 -17.76 7.08
N GLY A 831 -15.24 -16.93 7.61
CA GLY A 831 -16.68 -17.11 7.51
C GLY A 831 -17.21 -18.30 8.30
N LYS A 832 -16.35 -18.98 9.07
CA LYS A 832 -16.73 -20.13 9.87
C LYS A 832 -17.65 -19.70 11.00
N GLN A 833 -18.74 -20.43 11.19
CA GLN A 833 -19.79 -20.01 12.14
C GLN A 833 -19.69 -20.73 13.49
N TYR A 834 -19.01 -21.88 13.54
CA TYR A 834 -18.84 -22.72 14.73
C TYR A 834 -17.62 -23.63 14.58
N PHE A 835 -17.13 -24.11 15.72
CA PHE A 835 -16.15 -25.16 15.81
C PHE A 835 -16.84 -26.51 15.59
N ASN A 836 -16.30 -27.33 14.69
CA ASN A 836 -16.77 -28.68 14.42
C ASN A 836 -15.65 -29.69 14.68
N ALA A 837 -15.74 -30.38 15.82
CA ALA A 837 -14.74 -31.37 16.24
C ALA A 837 -14.49 -32.53 15.25
N SER A 838 -15.36 -32.73 14.26
CA SER A 838 -15.15 -33.76 13.22
C SER A 838 -14.22 -33.32 12.08
N SER A 839 -14.05 -32.01 11.86
CA SER A 839 -13.21 -31.45 10.80
C SER A 839 -12.11 -30.52 11.31
N ASP A 840 -12.22 -30.07 12.56
CA ASP A 840 -11.43 -28.97 13.09
C ASP A 840 -10.46 -29.47 14.15
N ASP A 841 -9.23 -28.97 14.10
CA ASP A 841 -8.26 -29.22 15.16
C ASP A 841 -8.37 -28.15 16.25
N ALA A 842 -8.87 -28.54 17.43
CA ALA A 842 -8.94 -27.67 18.62
C ALA A 842 -7.54 -27.27 19.13
N ASN A 843 -6.49 -27.92 18.65
CA ASN A 843 -5.11 -27.55 18.95
C ASN A 843 -4.55 -26.55 17.96
N ASP A 844 -5.26 -26.15 16.90
CA ASP A 844 -4.80 -25.09 16.00
C ASP A 844 -4.98 -23.72 16.65
N LEU A 845 -3.96 -23.29 17.38
CA LEU A 845 -4.06 -22.19 18.34
C LEU A 845 -3.13 -21.02 17.98
N ILE A 846 -3.68 -19.83 18.17
CA ILE A 846 -2.98 -18.56 18.25
C ILE A 846 -2.79 -18.27 19.75
N ALA A 847 -1.55 -18.26 20.23
CA ALA A 847 -1.25 -17.97 21.63
C ALA A 847 -1.11 -16.45 21.85
N LEU A 848 -1.76 -15.91 22.88
CA LEU A 848 -1.58 -14.52 23.30
C LEU A 848 -0.33 -14.38 24.20
N PRO A 849 0.32 -13.19 24.26
CA PRO A 849 -0.10 -11.92 23.66
C PRO A 849 0.14 -11.83 22.15
N LEU A 850 -0.66 -11.00 21.46
CA LEU A 850 -0.40 -10.57 20.09
C LEU A 850 0.35 -9.24 20.11
N ARG A 851 1.33 -9.06 19.21
CA ARG A 851 2.13 -7.83 19.14
C ARG A 851 2.07 -7.16 17.77
N ASP A 852 2.28 -5.84 17.77
CA ASP A 852 2.36 -5.00 16.58
C ASP A 852 1.09 -5.12 15.69
N LEU A 853 -0.09 -5.05 16.31
CA LEU A 853 -1.35 -5.10 15.59
C LEU A 853 -1.63 -3.78 14.88
N SER A 854 -2.11 -3.85 13.65
CA SER A 854 -2.68 -2.71 12.94
C SER A 854 -4.05 -2.36 13.51
N ARG A 855 -4.52 -1.15 13.22
CA ARG A 855 -5.93 -0.81 13.43
C ARG A 855 -6.83 -1.55 12.44
N ASP A 856 -8.10 -1.63 12.78
CA ASP A 856 -9.13 -2.07 11.84
C ASP A 856 -9.47 -0.96 10.84
N ILE A 857 -9.83 -1.37 9.63
CA ILE A 857 -10.22 -0.49 8.53
C ILE A 857 -11.57 -0.93 7.97
N VAL A 858 -12.25 -0.03 7.28
CA VAL A 858 -13.50 -0.38 6.59
C VAL A 858 -13.20 -1.48 5.56
N GLY A 859 -13.90 -2.60 5.65
CA GLY A 859 -13.68 -3.78 4.80
C GLY A 859 -12.85 -4.90 5.45
N ARG A 860 -12.18 -4.64 6.58
CA ARG A 860 -11.63 -5.71 7.45
C ARG A 860 -12.58 -6.00 8.61
N LEU A 861 -12.78 -7.29 8.90
CA LEU A 861 -13.47 -7.74 10.10
C LEU A 861 -12.57 -7.47 11.32
N GLY A 862 -13.18 -7.14 12.46
CA GLY A 862 -12.45 -6.99 13.72
C GLY A 862 -11.73 -8.27 14.14
N THR A 863 -10.93 -8.18 15.19
CA THR A 863 -10.22 -9.34 15.74
C THR A 863 -11.19 -10.21 16.53
N GLU A 864 -11.50 -11.40 15.99
CA GLU A 864 -12.32 -12.43 16.64
C GLU A 864 -11.43 -13.54 17.23
N LEU A 865 -11.56 -13.81 18.53
CA LEU A 865 -10.74 -14.79 19.24
C LEU A 865 -11.62 -15.75 20.04
N TRP A 866 -11.42 -17.05 19.85
CA TRP A 866 -12.23 -18.13 20.43
C TRP A 866 -11.41 -18.94 21.42
N TRP A 867 -11.67 -18.79 22.72
CA TRP A 867 -10.89 -19.47 23.74
C TRP A 867 -11.51 -20.81 24.13
N LEU A 868 -11.01 -21.91 23.54
CA LEU A 868 -11.46 -23.28 23.81
C LEU A 868 -10.93 -23.85 25.15
N GLY A 869 -10.50 -22.99 26.08
CA GLY A 869 -10.05 -23.35 27.43
C GLY A 869 -8.59 -23.75 27.55
N ARG A 870 -7.85 -23.80 26.44
CA ARG A 870 -6.38 -24.00 26.45
C ARG A 870 -5.65 -22.72 26.81
N LEU A 871 -4.66 -22.82 27.69
CA LEU A 871 -3.75 -21.74 28.03
C LEU A 871 -2.53 -21.79 27.10
N ALA A 872 -1.85 -20.65 26.93
CA ALA A 872 -0.70 -20.49 26.05
C ALA A 872 0.46 -21.45 26.36
N ASN A 873 0.58 -21.93 27.60
CA ASN A 873 1.55 -22.94 28.02
C ASN A 873 1.15 -24.39 27.63
N GLY A 874 0.06 -24.56 26.87
CA GLY A 874 -0.49 -25.83 26.41
C GLY A 874 -1.36 -26.59 27.41
N THR A 875 -1.53 -26.08 28.63
CA THR A 875 -2.40 -26.72 29.65
C THR A 875 -3.88 -26.36 29.42
N GLN A 876 -4.79 -27.26 29.80
CA GLN A 876 -6.21 -26.93 29.88
C GLN A 876 -6.50 -26.21 31.19
N ILE A 877 -7.33 -25.17 31.16
CA ILE A 877 -7.81 -24.50 32.37
C ILE A 877 -8.52 -25.49 33.30
N ALA A 878 -8.20 -25.44 34.58
CA ALA A 878 -8.81 -26.32 35.58
C ALA A 878 -10.19 -25.80 36.02
N GLU A 879 -11.00 -26.69 36.61
CA GLU A 879 -12.24 -26.31 37.29
C GLU A 879 -11.94 -25.31 38.41
N GLY A 880 -12.75 -24.24 38.50
CA GLY A 880 -12.54 -23.19 39.48
C GLY A 880 -13.16 -21.87 39.10
N ARG A 881 -12.90 -20.86 39.92
CA ARG A 881 -13.39 -19.49 39.73
C ARG A 881 -12.24 -18.56 39.40
N TYR A 882 -12.42 -17.76 38.34
CA TYR A 882 -11.37 -16.96 37.72
C TYR A 882 -11.86 -15.57 37.30
N LYS A 883 -10.91 -14.72 36.92
CA LYS A 883 -11.12 -13.44 36.24
C LYS A 883 -10.35 -13.43 34.93
N MET A 884 -10.85 -12.72 33.94
CA MET A 884 -10.15 -12.53 32.67
C MET A 884 -9.90 -11.04 32.42
N ARG A 885 -8.76 -10.73 31.83
CA ARG A 885 -8.36 -9.38 31.44
C ARG A 885 -8.08 -9.39 29.94
N PHE A 886 -8.91 -8.69 29.18
CA PHE A 886 -8.69 -8.47 27.75
C PHE A 886 -8.30 -7.01 27.54
N ALA A 887 -7.09 -6.75 27.05
CA ALA A 887 -6.51 -5.42 27.10
C ALA A 887 -5.57 -5.11 25.93
N ALA A 888 -5.66 -3.89 25.41
CA ALA A 888 -4.78 -3.35 24.37
C ALA A 888 -3.89 -2.23 24.93
N LEU A 889 -2.59 -2.25 24.63
CA LEU A 889 -1.66 -1.22 25.10
C LEU A 889 -1.89 0.09 24.34
N LYS A 890 -2.05 1.20 25.06
CA LYS A 890 -2.19 2.53 24.44
C LYS A 890 -0.84 2.97 23.83
N PRO A 891 -0.85 3.72 22.71
CA PRO A 891 0.37 4.25 22.09
C PRO A 891 1.27 4.98 23.11
N PHE A 892 2.56 4.68 23.09
CA PHE A 892 3.59 5.23 24.00
C PHE A 892 3.31 5.04 25.50
N ALA A 893 2.39 4.16 25.89
CA ALA A 893 2.16 3.83 27.28
C ALA A 893 3.24 2.88 27.82
N ASP A 894 3.44 2.94 29.14
CA ASP A 894 4.29 2.01 29.86
C ASP A 894 3.49 0.73 30.14
N PRO A 895 3.89 -0.45 29.64
CA PRO A 895 3.16 -1.69 29.87
C PRO A 895 3.14 -2.13 31.34
N GLN A 896 4.06 -1.64 32.18
CA GLN A 896 4.07 -1.92 33.63
C GLN A 896 2.96 -1.19 34.38
N ALA A 897 2.43 -0.11 33.82
CA ALA A 897 1.34 0.67 34.40
C ALA A 897 -0.01 0.15 33.87
N SER A 898 -0.88 -0.34 34.77
CA SER A 898 -2.21 -0.85 34.37
C SER A 898 -3.04 0.21 33.64
N GLU A 899 -2.93 1.48 34.03
CA GLU A 899 -3.61 2.61 33.36
C GLU A 899 -3.07 2.91 31.95
N GLY A 900 -1.94 2.32 31.58
CA GLY A 900 -1.39 2.34 30.22
C GLY A 900 -2.17 1.48 29.23
N TRP A 901 -3.06 0.62 29.71
CA TRP A 901 -3.86 -0.29 28.89
C TRP A 901 -5.30 0.20 28.76
N ASP A 902 -5.90 -0.01 27.59
CA ASP A 902 -7.34 0.00 27.43
C ASP A 902 -7.87 -1.40 27.79
N VAL A 903 -8.67 -1.51 28.85
CA VAL A 903 -9.08 -2.78 29.44
C VAL A 903 -10.57 -3.00 29.26
N PHE A 904 -10.93 -4.12 28.64
CA PHE A 904 -12.31 -4.60 28.60
C PHE A 904 -12.68 -5.29 29.90
N ASN A 905 -13.62 -4.68 30.62
CA ASN A 905 -14.12 -5.22 31.88
C ASN A 905 -15.02 -6.43 31.67
N THR A 906 -14.67 -7.54 32.30
CA THR A 906 -15.45 -8.79 32.26
C THR A 906 -15.88 -9.20 33.68
N PRO A 907 -17.01 -9.92 33.84
CA PRO A 907 -17.34 -10.56 35.11
C PRO A 907 -16.34 -11.66 35.47
N ALA A 908 -16.24 -11.97 36.76
CA ALA A 908 -15.62 -13.23 37.20
C ALA A 908 -16.42 -14.42 36.64
N PHE A 909 -15.73 -15.51 36.32
CA PHE A 909 -16.33 -16.68 35.67
C PHE A 909 -15.98 -17.99 36.38
N ASP A 910 -16.85 -18.99 36.23
CA ASP A 910 -16.68 -20.34 36.77
C ASP A 910 -16.39 -21.34 35.64
N VAL A 911 -15.31 -22.11 35.74
CA VAL A 911 -15.05 -23.28 34.89
C VAL A 911 -15.67 -24.50 35.55
N LEU A 912 -16.58 -25.14 34.83
CA LEU A 912 -17.37 -26.28 35.28
C LEU A 912 -16.89 -27.57 34.59
N PRO A 913 -17.07 -28.75 35.21
CA PRO A 913 -16.86 -30.01 34.53
C PRO A 913 -17.81 -30.16 33.33
N LEU A 914 -17.33 -30.80 32.26
CA LEU A 914 -18.18 -31.26 31.18
C LEU A 914 -19.01 -32.46 31.70
N GLU A 915 -20.34 -32.35 31.71
CA GLU A 915 -21.21 -33.45 32.10
C GLU A 915 -21.28 -34.49 30.96
N ASP A 916 -21.12 -35.79 31.30
CA ASP A 916 -21.09 -36.93 30.36
C ASP A 916 -22.40 -37.16 29.57
#